data_AF-A0A7X7XZU6-F1
#
_entry.id   AF-A0A7X7XZU6-F1
#
_cell.length_a   1.000
_cell.length_b   1.000
_cell.length_c   1.000
_cell.angle_alpha   90.00
_cell.angle_beta   90.00
_cell.angle_gamma   90.00
#
_symmetry.space_group_name_H-M   'P 1'
#
loop_
_entity.id
_entity.type
_entity.pdbx_description
1 polymer ?
#
loop_
_entity_poly.entity_id
_entity_poly.type
_entity_poly.pdbx_seq_one_letter_code
_entity_poly.pdbx_strand_id
1 'polypeptide(L)'
;MYPVSQKYHEEMRADRRRVFARCQIDYTSPFLDQSIEVMPSETARYSYPEHTADNLTEPYAKFASLDGSCKADGTCYPAPGPEEEKYMQMGWWGEKLAGAGGAFTSPYPTLTVMFFSRPIDSLKVVGDSKREEWPVDFEIKLHDETDDVLYTETVTGNTEITWSKPLGATVTQVVKMTLEITRWSHVGRQVKILEFFSSLQETYENEDIILLSLLEEQEVSYGSLPVGNISSNEIEIKLYNRDRRFDVGNTNSPLYGLLKPNRRIRPELGAAGGGWHTELEQLYSDMSRHLVVGHGLARSFTAGGTLGGMTEVRISVLGVERFFMPPDTITFHIYNDNDGEPGSSLGHTITQGTDWPEGATPEWFIVDITLNEALAQGVRYWIVLIASSSGHPSGYIKTRVSTTTTIPGERFMTYDFSSPNPRWDPLPGSLTFRLEAPSREYVPLGVFWTGDWSIPDDGLFAQTTARDRLELLRHSTYEPGSDFADIDNLHDLAVDILQKAGLTNTEYWIDPGLEHFRTAYAYIPPQSHREALRLVAEACAGRVYCDREGVVRVEGPSFIKTEIDTIKNAHFVQGGTFPAEVETVEGAYAVSVDDYFSKDIPIKQGEMANHIEVETQFLASSGIEEEVYRSSEPVQIEANQEIAINALYRVAPCIGAAASLENADPGIEIVKEEHYPDKAEIVVHSTVEGEFELAISAAPLKVLGGDLVVLQDQTSISQHGLVKFTFPRNPLVQLVSAAEMAAGHILALYKEPRQNVELDWRGNPALELGDIIQVPVYQRSGIDRRSYFIVTRQELEYDGGLRARLSGYRITE
;
A
#
# COMPACT_ATOMS: atom_id res chain seq x y z
N MET A 1 -15.74 2.55 -1.94
CA MET A 1 -15.77 1.20 -1.35
C MET A 1 -14.84 0.36 -2.17
N TYR A 2 -13.93 -0.32 -1.48
CA TYR A 2 -12.97 -1.19 -2.12
C TYR A 2 -13.68 -2.28 -2.93
N PRO A 3 -13.33 -2.47 -4.21
CA PRO A 3 -14.00 -3.44 -5.06
C PRO A 3 -13.69 -4.87 -4.59
N VAL A 4 -14.73 -5.62 -4.22
CA VAL A 4 -14.63 -7.01 -3.76
C VAL A 4 -15.69 -7.90 -4.40
N SER A 5 -15.49 -9.22 -4.35
CA SER A 5 -16.47 -10.17 -4.88
C SER A 5 -17.78 -10.21 -4.09
N GLN A 6 -18.86 -10.65 -4.73
CA GLN A 6 -20.14 -10.85 -4.06
C GLN A 6 -20.03 -11.85 -2.89
N LYS A 7 -19.21 -12.91 -3.04
CA LYS A 7 -18.97 -13.90 -1.98
C LYS A 7 -18.33 -13.26 -0.75
N TYR A 8 -17.40 -12.32 -0.92
CA TYR A 8 -16.83 -11.56 0.20
C TYR A 8 -17.93 -10.82 1.00
N HIS A 9 -18.87 -10.15 0.31
CA HIS A 9 -19.97 -9.46 0.98
C HIS A 9 -20.92 -10.42 1.71
N GLU A 10 -21.20 -11.58 1.13
CA GLU A 10 -22.02 -12.62 1.76
C GLU A 10 -21.36 -13.16 3.03
N GLU A 11 -20.05 -13.45 2.99
CA GLU A 11 -19.27 -13.89 4.14
C GLU A 11 -19.20 -12.85 5.26
N MET A 12 -19.03 -11.57 4.92
CA MET A 12 -19.01 -10.51 5.92
C MET A 12 -20.37 -10.33 6.61
N ARG A 13 -21.48 -10.67 5.93
CA ARG A 13 -22.85 -10.63 6.46
C ARG A 13 -23.28 -11.92 7.16
N ALA A 14 -22.55 -13.02 7.00
CA ALA A 14 -22.92 -14.31 7.57
C ALA A 14 -23.00 -14.25 9.12
N ASP A 15 -23.96 -14.97 9.72
CA ASP A 15 -24.11 -15.05 11.18
C ASP A 15 -22.80 -15.44 11.88
N ARG A 16 -22.09 -16.41 11.30
CA ARG A 16 -20.74 -16.81 11.69
C ARG A 16 -19.76 -16.40 10.59
N ARG A 17 -19.33 -15.15 10.60
CA ARG A 17 -18.29 -14.68 9.67
C ARG A 17 -16.92 -15.15 10.10
N ARG A 18 -16.05 -15.40 9.12
CA ARG A 18 -14.64 -15.69 9.33
C ARG A 18 -13.81 -14.63 8.63
N VAL A 19 -13.03 -13.89 9.42
CA VAL A 19 -12.14 -12.84 8.92
C VAL A 19 -10.70 -13.33 9.04
N PHE A 20 -9.92 -13.07 8.00
CA PHE A 20 -8.51 -13.40 7.92
C PHE A 20 -7.69 -12.11 8.00
N ALA A 21 -6.53 -12.17 8.65
CA ALA A 21 -5.60 -11.06 8.69
C ALA A 21 -4.29 -11.45 8.02
N ARG A 22 -3.70 -10.50 7.31
CA ARG A 22 -2.36 -10.60 6.74
C ARG A 22 -1.63 -9.30 7.00
N CYS A 23 -0.36 -9.39 7.32
CA CYS A 23 0.48 -8.21 7.53
C CYS A 23 1.85 -8.49 6.94
N GLN A 24 2.23 -7.70 5.94
CA GLN A 24 3.59 -7.73 5.38
C GLN A 24 4.43 -6.63 6.03
N ILE A 25 5.64 -6.96 6.47
CA ILE A 25 6.60 -6.02 7.07
C ILE A 25 7.92 -6.07 6.31
N ASP A 26 8.36 -4.90 5.84
CA ASP A 26 9.65 -4.71 5.18
C ASP A 26 10.70 -4.29 6.22
N TYR A 27 11.56 -5.23 6.65
CA TYR A 27 12.56 -5.04 7.72
C TYR A 27 13.85 -4.35 7.26
N THR A 28 14.14 -4.39 5.96
CA THR A 28 15.26 -3.66 5.36
C THR A 28 14.68 -2.81 4.24
N SER A 29 14.29 -1.57 4.54
CA SER A 29 13.85 -0.65 3.50
C SER A 29 15.07 0.00 2.87
N PRO A 30 15.31 -0.17 1.56
CA PRO A 30 16.45 0.45 0.89
C PRO A 30 16.49 1.99 1.01
N PHE A 31 15.32 2.64 0.92
CA PHE A 31 15.20 4.10 1.02
C PHE A 31 15.53 4.69 2.41
N LEU A 32 15.55 3.85 3.46
CA LEU A 32 15.71 4.27 4.85
C LEU A 32 16.94 3.66 5.52
N ASP A 33 17.58 2.70 4.88
CA ASP A 33 18.81 2.09 5.38
C ASP A 33 19.98 2.95 4.89
N GLN A 34 20.33 4.00 5.65
CA GLN A 34 21.51 4.86 5.46
C GLN A 34 22.85 4.08 5.51
N SER A 35 22.81 2.75 5.48
CA SER A 35 23.94 1.83 5.59
C SER A 35 24.25 1.08 4.30
N ILE A 36 23.43 1.27 3.24
CA ILE A 36 23.71 0.67 1.94
C ILE A 36 24.73 1.55 1.23
N GLU A 37 25.85 0.94 0.84
CA GLU A 37 26.88 1.57 0.02
C GLU A 37 27.02 0.78 -1.28
N VAL A 38 26.76 1.42 -2.42
CA VAL A 38 26.85 0.79 -3.74
C VAL A 38 28.13 1.21 -4.45
N MET A 39 29.02 0.25 -4.69
CA MET A 39 30.31 0.44 -5.35
C MET A 39 30.39 -0.35 -6.66
N PRO A 40 30.14 0.27 -7.82
CA PRO A 40 30.41 -0.35 -9.11
C PRO A 40 31.91 -0.34 -9.45
N SER A 41 32.37 -1.32 -10.22
CA SER A 41 33.75 -1.38 -10.74
C SER A 41 34.01 -0.41 -11.90
N GLU A 42 32.94 0.02 -12.56
CA GLU A 42 32.93 0.94 -13.71
C GLU A 42 31.59 1.66 -13.78
N THR A 43 31.56 2.91 -14.25
CA THR A 43 30.35 3.73 -14.27
C THR A 43 30.35 4.61 -15.51
N ALA A 44 29.30 4.54 -16.33
CA ALA A 44 29.10 5.46 -17.44
C ALA A 44 29.04 6.90 -16.97
N ARG A 45 29.32 7.85 -17.87
CA ARG A 45 29.28 9.30 -17.57
C ARG A 45 28.02 9.75 -16.84
N TYR A 46 26.87 9.17 -17.19
CA TYR A 46 25.61 9.33 -16.48
C TYR A 46 25.11 7.95 -16.09
N SER A 47 25.03 7.70 -14.79
CA SER A 47 24.66 6.43 -14.18
C SER A 47 24.45 6.68 -12.70
N TYR A 48 23.47 5.98 -12.10
CA TYR A 48 23.09 6.17 -10.72
C TYR A 48 23.09 4.84 -9.98
N PRO A 49 24.25 4.37 -9.49
CA PRO A 49 24.37 3.06 -8.85
C PRO A 49 23.47 2.87 -7.64
N GLU A 50 23.20 3.93 -6.88
CA GLU A 50 22.31 3.88 -5.71
C GLU A 50 20.89 3.42 -6.06
N HIS A 51 20.44 3.64 -7.30
CA HIS A 51 19.15 3.18 -7.79
C HIS A 51 19.05 1.65 -7.84
N THR A 52 20.17 0.92 -7.82
CA THR A 52 20.17 -0.56 -7.84
C THR A 52 19.73 -1.19 -6.52
N ALA A 53 19.49 -0.37 -5.52
CA ALA A 53 19.01 -0.78 -4.21
C ALA A 53 17.90 0.17 -3.75
N ASP A 54 16.90 0.45 -4.59
CA ASP A 54 15.74 1.28 -4.25
C ASP A 54 14.40 0.55 -4.44
N ASN A 55 14.43 -0.73 -4.81
CA ASN A 55 13.26 -1.57 -5.08
C ASN A 55 12.38 -1.11 -6.27
N LEU A 56 12.89 -0.25 -7.17
CA LEU A 56 12.24 0.12 -8.44
C LEU A 56 12.79 -0.73 -9.58
N THR A 57 11.94 -1.62 -10.10
CA THR A 57 12.33 -2.58 -11.15
C THR A 57 12.07 -2.11 -12.58
N GLU A 58 11.55 -0.89 -12.78
CA GLU A 58 11.31 -0.32 -14.10
C GLU A 58 12.04 1.02 -14.27
N PRO A 59 12.73 1.25 -15.40
CA PRO A 59 13.27 2.56 -15.70
C PRO A 59 12.17 3.54 -16.06
N TYR A 60 12.36 4.81 -15.67
CA TYR A 60 11.43 5.91 -15.93
C TYR A 60 11.12 6.07 -17.42
N ALA A 61 12.17 6.00 -18.25
CA ALA A 61 12.05 6.09 -19.69
C ALA A 61 13.14 5.28 -20.39
N LYS A 62 13.03 5.18 -21.73
CA LYS A 62 14.10 4.64 -22.56
C LYS A 62 15.21 5.69 -22.71
N PHE A 63 16.21 5.66 -21.83
CA PHE A 63 17.30 6.65 -21.85
C PHE A 63 18.21 6.51 -23.07
N ALA A 64 18.75 7.65 -23.51
CA ALA A 64 19.60 7.75 -24.67
C ALA A 64 20.94 7.05 -24.45
N SER A 65 21.37 6.24 -25.42
CA SER A 65 22.69 5.62 -25.44
C SER A 65 23.39 5.88 -26.78
N LEU A 66 24.72 6.00 -26.73
CA LEU A 66 25.57 6.27 -27.90
C LEU A 66 26.00 5.00 -28.65
N ASP A 67 25.38 3.86 -28.35
CA ASP A 67 25.63 2.56 -28.96
C ASP A 67 24.93 2.36 -30.33
N GLY A 68 24.27 3.40 -30.84
CA GLY A 68 23.53 3.38 -32.10
C GLY A 68 22.09 2.86 -32.01
N SER A 69 21.57 2.50 -30.83
CA SER A 69 20.13 2.21 -30.67
C SER A 69 19.23 3.42 -30.63
N CYS A 70 19.75 4.59 -30.26
CA CYS A 70 18.95 5.79 -30.18
C CYS A 70 18.98 6.58 -31.48
N LYS A 71 17.79 7.00 -31.90
CA LYS A 71 17.58 7.87 -33.06
C LYS A 71 17.11 9.24 -32.55
N ALA A 72 17.42 10.30 -33.29
CA ALA A 72 16.91 11.64 -33.02
C ALA A 72 15.45 11.78 -33.53
N ASP A 73 14.58 10.83 -33.16
CA ASP A 73 13.17 10.74 -33.55
C ASP A 73 12.21 10.91 -32.36
N GLY A 74 12.75 11.30 -31.20
CA GLY A 74 11.98 11.50 -29.96
C GLY A 74 11.69 10.21 -29.17
N THR A 75 12.22 9.06 -29.59
CA THR A 75 11.99 7.78 -28.90
C THR A 75 12.91 7.50 -27.72
N CYS A 76 13.99 8.29 -27.56
CA CYS A 76 14.91 8.19 -26.43
C CYS A 76 14.91 9.49 -25.61
N TYR A 77 14.94 9.34 -24.29
CA TYR A 77 15.02 10.45 -23.33
C TYR A 77 16.48 10.77 -22.98
N PRO A 78 16.86 12.03 -22.73
CA PRO A 78 18.17 12.35 -22.17
C PRO A 78 18.35 11.67 -20.81
N ALA A 79 19.58 11.31 -20.46
CA ALA A 79 19.87 10.82 -19.11
C ALA A 79 19.54 11.91 -18.08
N PRO A 80 19.07 11.54 -16.86
CA PRO A 80 18.75 12.51 -15.82
C PRO A 80 19.94 13.39 -15.47
N GLY A 81 19.69 14.64 -15.07
CA GLY A 81 20.64 15.46 -14.33
C GLY A 81 20.64 15.16 -12.82
N PRO A 82 21.58 15.75 -12.04
CA PRO A 82 21.67 15.52 -10.58
C PRO A 82 20.41 15.90 -9.77
N GLU A 83 19.60 16.83 -10.26
CA GLU A 83 18.33 17.20 -9.63
C GLU A 83 17.17 16.29 -10.06
N GLU A 84 17.27 15.69 -11.25
CA GLU A 84 16.25 14.83 -11.84
C GLU A 84 16.41 13.35 -11.45
N GLU A 85 17.63 12.92 -11.07
CA GLU A 85 17.95 11.53 -10.71
C GLU A 85 17.00 10.98 -9.64
N LYS A 86 16.60 11.83 -8.68
CA LYS A 86 15.70 11.49 -7.57
C LYS A 86 14.31 11.05 -8.03
N TYR A 87 13.89 11.49 -9.22
CA TYR A 87 12.55 11.25 -9.76
C TYR A 87 12.58 10.39 -11.04
N MET A 88 13.75 10.23 -11.67
CA MET A 88 13.92 9.52 -12.94
C MET A 88 14.81 8.28 -12.79
N GLN A 89 14.16 7.14 -12.56
CA GLN A 89 14.83 5.85 -12.36
C GLN A 89 15.62 5.40 -13.60
N MET A 90 16.95 5.34 -13.51
CA MET A 90 17.84 4.90 -14.60
C MET A 90 18.69 3.66 -14.25
N GLY A 91 19.08 3.49 -12.98
CA GLY A 91 19.94 2.39 -12.55
C GLY A 91 21.43 2.61 -12.80
N TRP A 92 22.21 1.55 -12.56
CA TRP A 92 23.64 1.50 -12.85
C TRP A 92 23.90 1.15 -14.32
N TRP A 93 24.59 2.04 -15.02
CA TRP A 93 25.10 1.81 -16.37
C TRP A 93 26.63 1.71 -16.34
N GLY A 94 27.19 0.62 -16.88
CA GLY A 94 28.65 0.47 -17.01
C GLY A 94 29.24 1.18 -18.23
N GLU A 95 30.57 1.17 -18.38
CA GLU A 95 31.27 1.81 -19.50
C GLU A 95 31.59 0.85 -20.64
N LYS A 96 31.90 -0.40 -20.32
CA LYS A 96 32.33 -1.41 -21.29
C LYS A 96 31.19 -1.85 -22.18
N LEU A 97 31.50 -2.01 -23.46
CA LEU A 97 30.58 -2.58 -24.44
C LEU A 97 30.82 -4.09 -24.56
N ALA A 98 29.73 -4.85 -24.53
CA ALA A 98 29.73 -6.28 -24.75
C ALA A 98 30.26 -6.63 -26.15
N GLY A 99 31.20 -7.58 -26.21
CA GLY A 99 31.81 -8.05 -27.45
C GLY A 99 30.94 -9.07 -28.20
N ALA A 100 31.59 -9.87 -29.04
CA ALA A 100 30.91 -10.91 -29.82
C ALA A 100 30.11 -11.87 -28.93
N GLY A 101 28.86 -12.15 -29.32
CA GLY A 101 27.96 -12.99 -28.53
C GLY A 101 27.50 -12.38 -27.19
N GLY A 102 27.77 -11.09 -26.95
CA GLY A 102 27.42 -10.39 -25.73
C GLY A 102 28.48 -10.50 -24.62
N ALA A 103 29.62 -11.14 -24.88
CA ALA A 103 30.63 -11.40 -23.85
C ALA A 103 31.43 -10.15 -23.46
N PHE A 104 31.60 -9.89 -22.17
CA PHE A 104 32.50 -8.86 -21.67
C PHE A 104 33.95 -9.37 -21.61
N THR A 105 34.90 -8.43 -21.55
CA THR A 105 36.32 -8.74 -21.37
C THR A 105 36.78 -8.32 -19.98
N SER A 106 37.58 -9.17 -19.34
CA SER A 106 38.12 -8.92 -18.00
C SER A 106 38.91 -7.61 -17.93
N PRO A 107 38.80 -6.81 -16.85
CA PRO A 107 37.97 -7.05 -15.66
C PRO A 107 36.46 -6.93 -15.96
N TYR A 108 35.63 -7.83 -15.43
CA TYR A 108 34.21 -7.85 -15.77
C TYR A 108 33.45 -6.73 -15.04
N PRO A 109 32.39 -6.16 -15.63
CA PRO A 109 31.52 -5.23 -14.94
C PRO A 109 31.01 -5.87 -13.65
N THR A 110 31.34 -5.26 -12.51
CA THR A 110 31.02 -5.77 -11.18
C THR A 110 30.31 -4.71 -10.36
N LEU A 111 29.21 -5.06 -9.70
CA LEU A 111 28.51 -4.22 -8.74
C LEU A 111 28.68 -4.79 -7.34
N THR A 112 29.21 -3.99 -6.42
CA THR A 112 29.34 -4.37 -5.01
C THR A 112 28.33 -3.58 -4.19
N VAL A 113 27.60 -4.24 -3.32
CA VAL A 113 26.66 -3.61 -2.38
C VAL A 113 27.08 -4.03 -0.98
N MET A 114 27.43 -3.05 -0.15
CA MET A 114 27.79 -3.25 1.25
C MET A 114 26.65 -2.78 2.16
N PHE A 115 26.52 -3.40 3.32
CA PHE A 115 25.44 -3.15 4.26
C PHE A 115 25.72 -3.75 5.63
N PHE A 116 24.94 -3.37 6.64
CA PHE A 116 25.02 -4.04 7.94
C PHE A 116 24.69 -5.52 7.86
N SER A 117 25.42 -6.32 8.64
CA SER A 117 25.27 -7.78 8.72
C SER A 117 23.80 -8.20 8.78
N ARG A 118 23.36 -8.97 7.78
CA ARG A 118 21.99 -9.46 7.66
C ARG A 118 21.91 -10.86 7.06
N PRO A 119 20.81 -11.57 7.29
CA PRO A 119 20.46 -12.74 6.49
C PRO A 119 20.08 -12.35 5.05
N ILE A 120 20.39 -13.24 4.11
CA ILE A 120 19.88 -13.22 2.73
C ILE A 120 19.17 -14.54 2.46
N ASP A 121 17.92 -14.48 2.01
CA ASP A 121 17.07 -15.63 1.70
C ASP A 121 16.76 -15.78 0.21
N SER A 122 17.10 -14.79 -0.60
CA SER A 122 16.81 -14.74 -2.01
C SER A 122 17.77 -13.80 -2.71
N LEU A 123 18.00 -14.04 -4.00
CA LEU A 123 18.82 -13.21 -4.87
C LEU A 123 17.95 -12.66 -5.99
N LYS A 124 18.26 -11.44 -6.44
CA LYS A 124 17.55 -10.76 -7.52
C LYS A 124 18.52 -9.95 -8.36
N VAL A 125 18.32 -9.93 -9.68
CA VAL A 125 19.03 -9.07 -10.62
C VAL A 125 18.04 -8.60 -11.69
N VAL A 126 17.94 -7.30 -11.89
CA VAL A 126 16.99 -6.71 -12.85
C VAL A 126 17.73 -5.88 -13.90
N GLY A 127 17.47 -6.18 -15.16
CA GLY A 127 17.94 -5.44 -16.33
C GLY A 127 17.05 -4.25 -16.72
N ASP A 128 17.22 -3.75 -17.93
CA ASP A 128 16.46 -2.60 -18.46
C ASP A 128 15.24 -3.09 -19.27
N SER A 129 14.05 -2.92 -18.71
CA SER A 129 12.79 -3.35 -19.33
C SER A 129 12.36 -2.51 -20.53
N LYS A 130 12.71 -1.21 -20.59
CA LYS A 130 12.35 -0.35 -21.73
C LYS A 130 13.27 -0.56 -22.93
N ARG A 131 14.46 -1.12 -22.70
CA ARG A 131 15.42 -1.52 -23.74
C ARG A 131 15.42 -3.00 -24.06
N GLU A 132 14.70 -3.81 -23.28
CA GLU A 132 14.69 -5.27 -23.37
C GLU A 132 16.12 -5.84 -23.25
N GLU A 133 16.89 -5.34 -22.29
CA GLU A 133 18.29 -5.75 -22.06
C GLU A 133 18.45 -6.41 -20.68
N TRP A 134 19.30 -7.45 -20.58
CA TRP A 134 19.45 -8.25 -19.35
C TRP A 134 20.82 -8.95 -19.25
N PRO A 135 21.28 -9.30 -18.03
CA PRO A 135 22.49 -10.09 -17.85
C PRO A 135 22.21 -11.55 -18.19
N VAL A 136 23.09 -12.16 -18.99
CA VAL A 136 22.94 -13.54 -19.46
C VAL A 136 23.79 -14.50 -18.67
N ASP A 137 25.06 -14.16 -18.47
CA ASP A 137 25.97 -14.94 -17.63
C ASP A 137 26.55 -14.02 -16.55
N PHE A 138 26.37 -14.38 -15.29
CA PHE A 138 26.80 -13.59 -14.15
C PHE A 138 26.97 -14.45 -12.90
N GLU A 139 27.73 -13.94 -11.94
CA GLU A 139 28.01 -14.58 -10.66
C GLU A 139 27.67 -13.63 -9.52
N ILE A 140 26.97 -14.14 -8.51
CA ILE A 140 26.65 -13.42 -7.27
C ILE A 140 27.41 -14.07 -6.13
N LYS A 141 28.12 -13.27 -5.32
CA LYS A 141 28.77 -13.75 -4.08
C LYS A 141 28.28 -12.97 -2.88
N LEU A 142 28.09 -13.69 -1.77
CA LEU A 142 27.76 -13.13 -0.47
C LEU A 142 28.99 -13.28 0.43
N HIS A 143 29.39 -12.22 1.13
CA HIS A 143 30.57 -12.19 1.99
C HIS A 143 30.25 -11.72 3.40
N ASP A 144 31.04 -12.17 4.37
CA ASP A 144 30.97 -11.75 5.77
C ASP A 144 31.87 -10.54 6.10
N GLU A 145 31.90 -10.13 7.38
CA GLU A 145 32.71 -9.01 7.90
C GLU A 145 34.22 -9.17 7.65
N THR A 146 34.70 -10.39 7.46
CA THR A 146 36.11 -10.70 7.19
C THR A 146 36.43 -10.81 5.70
N ASP A 147 35.45 -10.55 4.84
CA ASP A 147 35.51 -10.72 3.39
C ASP A 147 35.63 -12.19 2.92
N ASP A 148 35.20 -13.13 3.77
CA ASP A 148 35.12 -14.54 3.39
C ASP A 148 33.81 -14.81 2.64
N VAL A 149 33.89 -15.58 1.56
CA VAL A 149 32.73 -15.93 0.72
C VAL A 149 31.85 -16.94 1.46
N LEU A 150 30.67 -16.51 1.88
CA LEU A 150 29.65 -17.35 2.51
C LEU A 150 28.85 -18.17 1.48
N TYR A 151 28.62 -17.58 0.30
CA TYR A 151 27.81 -18.20 -0.75
C TYR A 151 28.21 -17.69 -2.13
N THR A 152 28.05 -18.55 -3.16
CA THR A 152 28.25 -18.21 -4.56
C THR A 152 27.14 -18.81 -5.41
N GLU A 153 26.53 -17.98 -6.23
CA GLU A 153 25.55 -18.38 -7.24
C GLU A 153 26.10 -18.04 -8.63
N THR A 154 26.23 -19.04 -9.50
CA THR A 154 26.67 -18.85 -10.88
C THR A 154 25.49 -19.10 -11.83
N VAL A 155 25.10 -18.07 -12.58
CA VAL A 155 23.99 -18.12 -13.54
C VAL A 155 24.56 -18.09 -14.95
N THR A 156 24.06 -18.98 -15.82
CA THR A 156 24.46 -19.05 -17.23
C THR A 156 23.24 -19.17 -18.12
N GLY A 157 23.23 -18.46 -19.25
CA GLY A 157 22.18 -18.54 -20.25
C GLY A 157 20.84 -17.91 -19.83
N ASN A 158 20.85 -16.95 -18.90
CA ASN A 158 19.63 -16.26 -18.48
C ASN A 158 18.94 -15.54 -19.65
N THR A 159 17.62 -15.71 -19.75
CA THR A 159 16.77 -15.07 -20.76
C THR A 159 15.78 -14.07 -20.18
N GLU A 160 15.80 -13.86 -18.86
CA GLU A 160 14.85 -13.03 -18.14
C GLU A 160 15.44 -11.65 -17.82
N ILE A 161 14.65 -10.59 -18.01
CA ILE A 161 15.02 -9.22 -17.60
C ILE A 161 15.07 -9.12 -16.08
N THR A 162 14.08 -9.72 -15.41
CA THR A 162 13.99 -9.80 -13.95
C THR A 162 14.30 -11.23 -13.54
N TRP A 163 15.54 -11.49 -13.15
CA TRP A 163 15.96 -12.79 -12.62
C TRP A 163 15.85 -12.79 -11.10
N SER A 164 15.31 -13.86 -10.52
CA SER A 164 15.30 -14.08 -9.07
C SER A 164 15.45 -15.54 -8.70
N LYS A 165 16.00 -15.80 -7.50
CA LYS A 165 16.18 -17.16 -6.98
C LYS A 165 16.05 -17.19 -5.46
N PRO A 166 15.12 -17.96 -4.88
CA PRO A 166 15.10 -18.23 -3.45
C PRO A 166 16.28 -19.13 -3.04
N LEU A 167 16.92 -18.80 -1.93
CA LEU A 167 17.96 -19.59 -1.28
C LEU A 167 17.28 -20.58 -0.33
N GLY A 168 17.39 -21.88 -0.62
CA GLY A 168 16.72 -22.91 0.20
C GLY A 168 17.14 -22.93 1.68
N ALA A 169 18.31 -22.37 2.00
CA ALA A 169 18.73 -22.06 3.37
C ALA A 169 19.22 -20.62 3.43
N THR A 170 18.76 -19.87 4.42
CA THR A 170 19.14 -18.48 4.65
C THR A 170 20.64 -18.38 4.96
N VAL A 171 21.34 -17.50 4.25
CA VAL A 171 22.76 -17.20 4.49
C VAL A 171 22.83 -16.04 5.48
N THR A 172 23.26 -16.28 6.71
CA THR A 172 23.33 -15.28 7.78
C THR A 172 24.67 -14.54 7.77
N GLN A 173 24.74 -13.40 8.47
CA GLN A 173 25.97 -12.61 8.66
C GLN A 173 26.58 -12.03 7.36
N VAL A 174 25.76 -11.83 6.33
CA VAL A 174 26.21 -11.21 5.07
C VAL A 174 26.31 -9.71 5.29
N VAL A 175 27.47 -9.12 4.95
CA VAL A 175 27.68 -7.67 4.95
C VAL A 175 27.95 -7.12 3.56
N LYS A 176 28.26 -7.99 2.59
CA LYS A 176 28.63 -7.59 1.24
C LYS A 176 28.08 -8.57 0.21
N MET A 177 27.56 -8.02 -0.88
CA MET A 177 27.13 -8.75 -2.07
C MET A 177 27.89 -8.23 -3.29
N THR A 178 28.36 -9.13 -4.14
CA THR A 178 29.03 -8.76 -5.40
C THR A 178 28.35 -9.45 -6.58
N LEU A 179 27.94 -8.69 -7.59
CA LEU A 179 27.43 -9.17 -8.88
C LEU A 179 28.50 -8.94 -9.94
N GLU A 180 29.09 -10.01 -10.47
CA GLU A 180 30.05 -9.96 -11.58
C GLU A 180 29.39 -10.45 -12.87
N ILE A 181 29.33 -9.63 -13.92
CA ILE A 181 28.61 -9.94 -15.16
C ILE A 181 29.59 -10.24 -16.29
N THR A 182 29.53 -11.46 -16.83
CA THR A 182 30.46 -11.92 -17.87
C THR A 182 29.84 -11.90 -19.27
N ARG A 183 28.49 -11.94 -19.38
CA ARG A 183 27.79 -11.85 -20.67
C ARG A 183 26.49 -11.07 -20.56
N TRP A 184 26.25 -10.20 -21.54
CA TRP A 184 25.04 -9.38 -21.71
C TRP A 184 24.17 -9.90 -22.85
N SER A 185 22.88 -9.54 -22.87
CA SER A 185 21.93 -10.03 -23.87
C SER A 185 22.19 -9.50 -25.27
N HIS A 186 22.81 -8.33 -25.40
CA HIS A 186 23.02 -7.64 -26.67
C HIS A 186 24.49 -7.29 -26.93
N VAL A 187 24.94 -7.51 -28.17
CA VAL A 187 26.29 -7.16 -28.64
C VAL A 187 26.42 -5.64 -28.77
N GLY A 188 27.57 -5.10 -28.37
CA GLY A 188 27.90 -3.68 -28.44
C GLY A 188 27.22 -2.82 -27.38
N ARG A 189 26.68 -3.43 -26.32
CA ARG A 189 25.93 -2.76 -25.25
C ARG A 189 26.62 -2.85 -23.91
N GLN A 190 26.47 -1.80 -23.12
CA GLN A 190 26.89 -1.79 -21.72
C GLN A 190 25.83 -2.39 -20.80
N VAL A 191 26.30 -2.87 -19.65
CA VAL A 191 25.45 -3.32 -18.54
C VAL A 191 24.50 -2.20 -18.11
N LYS A 192 23.26 -2.58 -17.80
CA LYS A 192 22.21 -1.71 -17.24
C LYS A 192 21.49 -2.49 -16.15
N ILE A 193 21.83 -2.26 -14.88
CA ILE A 193 21.16 -2.89 -13.75
C ILE A 193 20.22 -1.88 -13.11
N LEU A 194 18.97 -2.28 -12.95
CA LEU A 194 17.92 -1.49 -12.31
C LEU A 194 17.78 -1.86 -10.83
N GLU A 195 17.96 -3.14 -10.48
CA GLU A 195 17.85 -3.62 -9.10
C GLU A 195 18.77 -4.83 -8.90
N PHE A 196 19.49 -4.86 -7.78
CA PHE A 196 20.32 -6.00 -7.36
C PHE A 196 20.14 -6.33 -5.87
N PHE A 197 19.63 -5.40 -5.07
CA PHE A 197 19.45 -5.62 -3.65
C PHE A 197 18.08 -6.24 -3.33
N SER A 198 18.01 -7.16 -2.36
CA SER A 198 16.76 -7.82 -1.93
C SER A 198 16.38 -7.34 -0.54
N SER A 199 15.25 -6.64 -0.41
CA SER A 199 14.70 -6.28 0.90
C SER A 199 14.23 -7.54 1.65
N LEU A 200 14.64 -7.71 2.91
CA LEU A 200 14.04 -8.68 3.83
C LEU A 200 12.60 -8.25 4.13
N GLN A 201 11.64 -9.05 3.67
CA GLN A 201 10.22 -8.87 3.90
C GLN A 201 9.69 -10.15 4.55
N GLU A 202 8.90 -10.03 5.61
CA GLU A 202 8.17 -11.16 6.16
C GLU A 202 6.67 -10.89 6.11
N THR A 203 5.89 -11.94 5.85
CA THR A 203 4.43 -11.90 5.84
C THR A 203 3.92 -12.74 7.00
N TYR A 204 3.10 -12.12 7.84
CA TYR A 204 2.44 -12.75 8.98
C TYR A 204 0.98 -12.95 8.65
N GLU A 205 0.42 -14.12 8.96
CA GLU A 205 -0.98 -14.41 8.68
C GLU A 205 -1.70 -14.99 9.89
N ASN A 206 -2.95 -14.58 10.09
CA ASN A 206 -3.90 -15.20 11.01
C ASN A 206 -3.33 -15.46 12.41
N GLU A 207 -2.90 -16.70 12.69
CA GLU A 207 -2.36 -17.14 13.98
C GLU A 207 -1.05 -16.45 14.40
N ASP A 208 -0.36 -15.83 13.44
CA ASP A 208 0.83 -15.02 13.70
C ASP A 208 0.46 -13.62 14.21
N ILE A 209 -0.79 -13.18 14.02
CA ILE A 209 -1.29 -11.85 14.38
C ILE A 209 -2.23 -11.99 15.59
N ILE A 210 -1.79 -11.48 16.73
CA ILE A 210 -2.58 -11.45 17.98
C ILE A 210 -3.58 -10.29 17.95
N LEU A 211 -3.12 -9.14 17.45
CA LEU A 211 -3.93 -7.92 17.35
C LEU A 211 -3.52 -7.13 16.11
N LEU A 212 -4.52 -6.62 15.40
CA LEU A 212 -4.39 -5.56 14.42
C LEU A 212 -5.49 -4.52 14.71
N SER A 213 -5.11 -3.31 15.09
CA SER A 213 -6.04 -2.22 15.36
C SER A 213 -5.72 -1.03 14.46
N LEU A 214 -6.59 -0.72 13.51
CA LEU A 214 -6.48 0.40 12.58
C LEU A 214 -7.39 1.53 13.05
N LEU A 215 -6.88 2.76 13.03
CA LEU A 215 -7.63 4.01 13.09
C LEU A 215 -7.39 4.79 11.80
N GLU A 216 -8.46 5.04 11.06
CA GLU A 216 -8.47 5.91 9.88
C GLU A 216 -9.48 7.05 10.06
N GLU A 217 -9.09 8.28 9.70
CA GLU A 217 -9.95 9.46 9.90
C GLU A 217 -9.67 10.58 8.90
N GLN A 218 -10.71 11.32 8.51
CA GLN A 218 -10.61 12.54 7.68
C GLN A 218 -10.82 13.83 8.49
N GLU A 219 -11.42 13.73 9.68
CA GLU A 219 -11.79 14.86 10.51
C GLU A 219 -11.40 14.60 11.97
N VAL A 220 -10.70 15.57 12.58
CA VAL A 220 -10.31 15.50 13.99
C VAL A 220 -10.99 16.64 14.75
N SER A 221 -12.02 16.34 15.56
CA SER A 221 -12.74 17.38 16.31
C SER A 221 -12.04 17.72 17.63
N TYR A 222 -11.35 18.86 17.70
CA TYR A 222 -10.92 19.48 18.96
C TYR A 222 -11.70 20.79 19.21
N GLY A 223 -12.96 20.69 19.65
CA GLY A 223 -13.71 21.77 20.29
C GLY A 223 -14.12 22.99 19.44
N SER A 224 -13.68 23.13 18.19
CA SER A 224 -14.11 24.14 17.21
C SER A 224 -14.48 23.49 15.87
N LEU A 225 -14.97 24.25 14.88
CA LEU A 225 -15.29 23.69 13.57
C LEU A 225 -14.03 23.08 12.94
N PRO A 226 -14.07 21.82 12.48
CA PRO A 226 -12.89 21.14 11.97
C PRO A 226 -12.61 21.59 10.53
N VAL A 227 -11.95 22.75 10.39
CA VAL A 227 -11.57 23.38 9.11
C VAL A 227 -10.05 23.24 8.92
N GLY A 228 -9.61 22.74 7.78
CA GLY A 228 -8.18 22.56 7.49
C GLY A 228 -7.55 21.37 8.22
N ASN A 229 -8.28 20.26 8.29
CA ASN A 229 -7.80 19.08 9.00
C ASN A 229 -6.66 18.41 8.25
N ILE A 230 -5.67 17.94 9.02
CA ILE A 230 -4.65 17.00 8.55
C ILE A 230 -4.55 15.85 9.55
N SER A 231 -5.05 14.69 9.14
CA SER A 231 -5.03 13.47 9.95
C SER A 231 -3.91 12.55 9.51
N SER A 232 -3.47 11.68 10.42
CA SER A 232 -2.59 10.57 10.09
C SER A 232 -3.26 9.32 10.60
N ASN A 233 -3.48 8.35 9.72
CA ASN A 233 -3.99 7.05 10.10
C ASN A 233 -2.94 6.35 10.98
N GLU A 234 -3.41 5.61 11.96
CA GLU A 234 -2.58 4.89 12.93
C GLU A 234 -2.95 3.42 12.92
N ILE A 235 -1.95 2.55 13.05
CA ILE A 235 -2.16 1.13 13.22
C ILE A 235 -1.30 0.58 14.37
N GLU A 236 -1.91 -0.27 15.19
CA GLU A 236 -1.24 -1.08 16.20
C GLU A 236 -1.22 -2.54 15.75
N ILE A 237 -0.03 -3.16 15.77
CA ILE A 237 0.13 -4.56 15.41
C ILE A 237 0.84 -5.28 16.55
N LYS A 238 0.28 -6.44 16.91
CA LYS A 238 0.85 -7.38 17.88
C LYS A 238 1.02 -8.73 17.22
N LEU A 239 2.27 -9.14 17.05
CA LEU A 239 2.67 -10.41 16.43
C LEU A 239 3.01 -11.45 17.49
N TYR A 240 2.71 -12.71 17.18
CA TYR A 240 3.02 -13.83 18.05
C TYR A 240 4.49 -14.25 17.90
N ASN A 241 5.25 -14.21 19.00
CA ASN A 241 6.69 -14.48 19.04
C ASN A 241 6.97 -15.90 19.58
N ARG A 242 6.36 -16.94 18.97
CA ARG A 242 6.44 -18.34 19.43
C ARG A 242 7.88 -18.86 19.49
N ASP A 243 8.67 -18.49 18.48
CA ASP A 243 10.03 -18.95 18.23
C ASP A 243 11.11 -18.01 18.76
N ARG A 244 10.72 -16.95 19.48
CA ARG A 244 11.62 -15.92 20.03
C ARG A 244 12.45 -15.22 18.95
N ARG A 245 11.95 -15.12 17.72
CA ARG A 245 12.65 -14.44 16.62
C ARG A 245 12.70 -12.93 16.77
N PHE A 246 11.78 -12.34 17.51
CA PHE A 246 11.78 -10.90 17.79
C PHE A 246 12.63 -10.52 19.01
N ASP A 247 13.16 -11.50 19.75
CA ASP A 247 13.95 -11.24 20.95
C ASP A 247 15.26 -10.55 20.57
N VAL A 248 15.53 -9.37 21.15
CA VAL A 248 16.74 -8.59 20.89
C VAL A 248 18.02 -9.36 21.22
N GLY A 249 17.97 -10.34 22.13
CA GLY A 249 19.09 -11.20 22.48
C GLY A 249 19.32 -12.40 21.54
N ASN A 250 18.40 -12.68 20.61
CA ASN A 250 18.49 -13.82 19.71
C ASN A 250 19.34 -13.48 18.46
N THR A 251 20.65 -13.62 18.59
CA THR A 251 21.61 -13.35 17.50
C THR A 251 21.49 -14.31 16.30
N ASN A 252 20.79 -15.44 16.47
CA ASN A 252 20.52 -16.38 15.37
C ASN A 252 19.25 -16.02 14.58
N SER A 253 18.47 -15.05 15.07
CA SER A 253 17.26 -14.61 14.37
C SER A 253 17.62 -13.86 13.09
N PRO A 254 16.88 -14.09 11.98
CA PRO A 254 17.03 -13.27 10.78
C PRO A 254 16.65 -11.79 11.03
N LEU A 255 15.87 -11.50 12.08
CA LEU A 255 15.44 -10.15 12.42
C LEU A 255 16.37 -9.44 13.42
N TYR A 256 17.48 -10.07 13.81
CA TYR A 256 18.43 -9.51 14.78
C TYR A 256 18.95 -8.14 14.32
N GLY A 257 18.74 -7.11 15.15
CA GLY A 257 19.15 -5.73 14.86
C GLY A 257 18.29 -4.99 13.81
N LEU A 258 17.21 -5.61 13.31
CA LEU A 258 16.36 -5.02 12.26
C LEU A 258 15.03 -4.44 12.76
N LEU A 259 14.66 -4.72 14.02
CA LEU A 259 13.51 -4.12 14.71
C LEU A 259 13.79 -2.67 15.08
N LYS A 260 13.60 -1.78 14.10
CA LYS A 260 13.81 -0.33 14.23
C LYS A 260 12.52 0.41 13.86
N PRO A 261 12.40 1.70 14.21
CA PRO A 261 11.42 2.57 13.60
C PRO A 261 11.60 2.68 12.08
N ASN A 262 10.57 3.19 11.42
CA ASN A 262 10.48 3.42 9.99
C ASN A 262 10.61 2.13 9.14
N ARG A 263 10.04 1.00 9.60
CA ARG A 263 9.81 -0.18 8.76
C ARG A 263 8.45 -0.09 8.11
N ARG A 264 8.38 -0.36 6.81
CA ARG A 264 7.12 -0.26 6.06
C ARG A 264 6.26 -1.47 6.36
N ILE A 265 4.98 -1.24 6.61
CA ILE A 265 3.98 -2.26 6.91
C ILE A 265 2.79 -2.12 5.95
N ARG A 266 2.33 -3.26 5.43
CA ARG A 266 1.11 -3.39 4.64
C ARG A 266 0.14 -4.37 5.33
N PRO A 267 -0.78 -3.87 6.17
CA PRO A 267 -1.86 -4.63 6.77
C PRO A 267 -3.01 -4.88 5.77
N GLU A 268 -3.61 -6.05 5.85
CA GLU A 268 -4.75 -6.46 5.03
C GLU A 268 -5.72 -7.31 5.85
N LEU A 269 -7.02 -7.11 5.64
CA LEU A 269 -8.07 -7.97 6.19
C LEU A 269 -8.86 -8.60 5.05
N GLY A 270 -9.22 -9.87 5.20
CA GLY A 270 -9.88 -10.64 4.16
C GLY A 270 -11.00 -11.53 4.64
N ALA A 271 -11.75 -12.06 3.67
CA ALA A 271 -12.73 -13.12 3.83
C ALA A 271 -12.59 -14.14 2.69
N ALA A 272 -13.42 -15.19 2.69
CA ALA A 272 -13.47 -16.08 1.54
C ALA A 272 -14.00 -15.32 0.31
N GLY A 273 -13.27 -15.43 -0.79
CA GLY A 273 -13.60 -14.87 -2.10
C GLY A 273 -14.30 -15.89 -3.00
N GLY A 274 -14.71 -15.43 -4.19
CA GLY A 274 -15.47 -16.22 -5.18
C GLY A 274 -14.73 -17.36 -5.89
N GLY A 275 -13.39 -17.43 -5.77
CA GLY A 275 -12.54 -18.40 -6.47
C GLY A 275 -12.19 -19.64 -5.65
N TRP A 276 -11.38 -20.51 -6.25
CA TRP A 276 -10.84 -21.72 -5.62
C TRP A 276 -9.33 -21.77 -5.80
N HIS A 277 -8.62 -22.12 -4.73
CA HIS A 277 -7.18 -22.28 -4.71
C HIS A 277 -6.84 -23.75 -4.53
N THR A 278 -6.02 -24.29 -5.44
CA THR A 278 -5.57 -25.69 -5.36
C THR A 278 -4.50 -25.84 -4.30
N GLU A 279 -4.83 -26.58 -3.25
CA GLU A 279 -3.97 -26.83 -2.10
C GLU A 279 -3.19 -28.13 -2.25
N LEU A 280 -3.85 -29.16 -2.78
CA LEU A 280 -3.24 -30.45 -3.07
C LEU A 280 -3.64 -30.90 -4.46
N GLU A 281 -2.68 -31.27 -5.28
CA GLU A 281 -2.92 -31.95 -6.56
C GLU A 281 -2.00 -33.14 -6.69
N GLN A 282 -2.57 -34.30 -7.02
CA GLN A 282 -1.81 -35.51 -7.22
C GLN A 282 -1.62 -35.81 -8.72
N LEU A 283 -0.37 -36.11 -9.11
CA LEU A 283 -0.07 -36.65 -10.44
C LEU A 283 -0.78 -37.99 -10.67
N TYR A 284 -1.24 -38.25 -11.89
CA TYR A 284 -1.89 -39.51 -12.26
C TYR A 284 -0.98 -40.44 -13.07
N SER A 285 -1.39 -41.70 -13.15
CA SER A 285 -0.81 -42.71 -14.05
C SER A 285 -1.89 -43.28 -14.98
N ASP A 286 -1.49 -44.12 -15.93
CA ASP A 286 -2.43 -44.83 -16.81
C ASP A 286 -3.21 -45.96 -16.12
N MET A 287 -2.98 -46.20 -14.83
CA MET A 287 -3.78 -47.15 -14.07
C MET A 287 -5.12 -46.54 -13.64
N SER A 288 -6.13 -47.40 -13.49
CA SER A 288 -7.43 -47.03 -12.93
C SER A 288 -7.90 -48.01 -11.85
N ARG A 289 -8.86 -47.57 -11.04
CA ARG A 289 -9.53 -48.37 -10.01
C ARG A 289 -11.04 -48.30 -10.18
N HIS A 290 -11.70 -49.40 -9.88
CA HIS A 290 -13.15 -49.50 -9.89
C HIS A 290 -13.69 -49.07 -8.53
N LEU A 291 -14.66 -48.17 -8.52
CA LEU A 291 -15.56 -47.97 -7.38
C LEU A 291 -16.88 -48.64 -7.73
N VAL A 292 -17.12 -49.81 -7.13
CA VAL A 292 -18.29 -50.66 -7.37
C VAL A 292 -19.40 -50.30 -6.38
N VAL A 293 -20.67 -50.48 -6.77
CA VAL A 293 -21.81 -50.35 -5.84
C VAL A 293 -21.56 -51.15 -4.55
N GLY A 294 -21.84 -50.54 -3.41
CA GLY A 294 -21.62 -51.14 -2.10
C GLY A 294 -20.16 -51.12 -1.63
N HIS A 295 -19.26 -50.42 -2.34
CA HIS A 295 -17.88 -50.21 -1.93
C HIS A 295 -17.57 -48.73 -1.69
N GLY A 296 -16.53 -48.49 -0.90
CA GLY A 296 -15.92 -47.19 -0.67
C GLY A 296 -14.46 -47.15 -1.09
N LEU A 297 -13.99 -45.99 -1.53
CA LEU A 297 -12.57 -45.66 -1.70
C LEU A 297 -12.24 -44.50 -0.78
N ALA A 298 -11.18 -44.62 0.00
CA ALA A 298 -10.76 -43.59 0.95
C ALA A 298 -9.30 -43.20 0.76
N ARG A 299 -9.02 -41.91 0.81
CA ARG A 299 -7.68 -41.34 0.71
C ARG A 299 -7.49 -40.32 1.82
N SER A 300 -6.47 -40.50 2.66
CA SER A 300 -6.17 -39.53 3.71
C SER A 300 -5.54 -38.25 3.13
N PHE A 301 -5.56 -37.17 3.89
CA PHE A 301 -4.74 -35.99 3.64
C PHE A 301 -4.53 -35.26 4.95
N THR A 302 -3.49 -34.44 5.04
CA THR A 302 -3.26 -33.56 6.19
C THR A 302 -3.67 -32.15 5.79
N ALA A 303 -4.57 -31.54 6.56
CA ALA A 303 -5.01 -30.16 6.31
C ALA A 303 -3.89 -29.19 6.68
N GLY A 304 -3.16 -28.70 5.68
CA GLY A 304 -2.15 -27.65 5.81
C GLY A 304 -2.53 -26.42 4.99
N GLY A 305 -1.65 -25.42 4.96
CA GLY A 305 -1.82 -24.25 4.08
C GLY A 305 -3.15 -23.54 4.28
N THR A 306 -3.86 -23.24 3.18
CA THR A 306 -5.17 -22.57 3.25
C THR A 306 -6.33 -23.51 3.55
N LEU A 307 -6.14 -24.84 3.53
CA LEU A 307 -7.18 -25.80 3.97
C LEU A 307 -7.47 -25.69 5.46
N GLY A 308 -6.47 -25.27 6.24
CA GLY A 308 -6.62 -24.96 7.65
C GLY A 308 -7.76 -23.98 7.90
N GLY A 309 -8.75 -24.43 8.64
CA GLY A 309 -9.90 -23.64 9.05
C GLY A 309 -11.05 -23.61 8.03
N MET A 310 -10.93 -24.26 6.88
CA MET A 310 -12.01 -24.22 5.90
C MET A 310 -13.19 -25.07 6.33
N THR A 311 -14.40 -24.53 6.16
CA THR A 311 -15.69 -25.24 6.29
C THR A 311 -16.30 -25.56 4.93
N GLU A 312 -15.65 -25.15 3.85
CA GLU A 312 -16.03 -25.47 2.48
C GLU A 312 -14.78 -25.97 1.76
N VAL A 313 -14.88 -27.09 1.08
CA VAL A 313 -13.78 -27.65 0.29
C VAL A 313 -14.31 -28.15 -1.04
N ARG A 314 -13.49 -28.03 -2.07
CA ARG A 314 -13.78 -28.58 -3.40
C ARG A 314 -12.87 -29.76 -3.63
N ILE A 315 -13.50 -30.90 -3.90
CA ILE A 315 -12.82 -32.14 -4.22
C ILE A 315 -12.97 -32.37 -5.71
N SER A 316 -11.85 -32.50 -6.40
CA SER A 316 -11.84 -33.03 -7.76
C SER A 316 -11.24 -34.43 -7.74
N VAL A 317 -11.91 -35.39 -8.37
CA VAL A 317 -11.36 -36.74 -8.58
C VAL A 317 -11.27 -36.99 -10.07
N LEU A 318 -10.12 -37.49 -10.53
CA LEU A 318 -9.90 -37.72 -11.95
C LEU A 318 -10.63 -39.00 -12.38
N GLY A 319 -11.82 -38.83 -12.96
CA GLY A 319 -12.63 -39.89 -13.54
C GLY A 319 -12.17 -40.24 -14.94
N VAL A 320 -12.55 -41.41 -15.43
CA VAL A 320 -12.24 -41.83 -16.82
C VAL A 320 -13.47 -42.40 -17.49
N GLU A 321 -14.05 -43.44 -16.90
CA GLU A 321 -15.08 -44.25 -17.55
C GLU A 321 -16.16 -44.62 -16.52
N ARG A 322 -17.41 -44.71 -16.98
CA ARG A 322 -18.54 -45.22 -16.21
C ARG A 322 -19.13 -46.48 -16.87
N PHE A 323 -19.64 -47.42 -16.07
CA PHE A 323 -20.33 -48.61 -16.58
C PHE A 323 -21.63 -48.23 -17.30
N PHE A 324 -22.13 -49.07 -18.22
CA PHE A 324 -23.40 -48.81 -18.94
C PHE A 324 -24.61 -48.66 -18.00
N MET A 325 -24.55 -49.27 -16.82
CA MET A 325 -25.45 -49.00 -15.70
C MET A 325 -24.62 -48.50 -14.51
N PRO A 326 -24.26 -47.20 -14.46
CA PRO A 326 -23.44 -46.68 -13.38
C PRO A 326 -24.21 -46.74 -12.06
N PRO A 327 -23.53 -46.54 -10.91
CA PRO A 327 -24.22 -46.39 -9.63
C PRO A 327 -25.29 -45.28 -9.71
N ASP A 328 -26.43 -45.43 -9.01
CA ASP A 328 -27.43 -44.36 -8.90
C ASP A 328 -26.77 -43.08 -8.37
N THR A 329 -26.02 -43.20 -7.25
CA THR A 329 -25.34 -42.08 -6.63
C THR A 329 -23.90 -42.37 -6.26
N ILE A 330 -23.11 -41.31 -6.26
CA ILE A 330 -21.76 -41.27 -5.70
C ILE A 330 -21.78 -40.22 -4.61
N THR A 331 -21.51 -40.63 -3.38
CA THR A 331 -21.40 -39.71 -2.26
C THR A 331 -19.94 -39.43 -1.98
N PHE A 332 -19.58 -38.16 -1.99
CA PHE A 332 -18.28 -37.68 -1.58
C PHE A 332 -18.38 -37.18 -0.14
N HIS A 333 -17.44 -37.61 0.69
CA HIS A 333 -17.38 -37.22 2.08
C HIS A 333 -15.98 -36.74 2.46
N ILE A 334 -15.94 -35.88 3.47
CA ILE A 334 -14.77 -35.65 4.30
C ILE A 334 -15.01 -36.31 5.67
N TYR A 335 -14.09 -37.14 6.10
CA TYR A 335 -14.10 -37.85 7.39
C TYR A 335 -12.94 -37.38 8.27
N ASN A 336 -13.13 -37.40 9.59
CA ASN A 336 -12.01 -37.27 10.53
C ASN A 336 -11.15 -38.55 10.53
N ASP A 337 -9.91 -38.43 11.01
CA ASP A 337 -9.03 -39.59 11.22
C ASP A 337 -9.39 -40.31 12.53
N ASN A 338 -9.41 -41.64 12.47
CA ASN A 338 -9.59 -42.53 13.61
C ASN A 338 -8.44 -43.56 13.59
N ASP A 339 -7.32 -43.20 14.21
CA ASP A 339 -6.10 -44.02 14.29
C ASP A 339 -5.58 -44.50 12.92
N GLY A 340 -5.62 -43.62 11.92
CA GLY A 340 -5.16 -43.92 10.57
C GLY A 340 -6.15 -44.69 9.70
N GLU A 341 -7.45 -44.61 10.02
CA GLU A 341 -8.60 -45.03 9.20
C GLU A 341 -9.70 -43.94 9.18
N PRO A 342 -10.60 -43.89 8.19
CA PRO A 342 -11.76 -42.99 8.21
C PRO A 342 -12.70 -43.24 9.40
N GLY A 343 -12.99 -42.18 10.17
CA GLY A 343 -13.88 -42.22 11.35
C GLY A 343 -15.32 -41.77 11.08
N SER A 344 -15.66 -40.55 11.50
CA SER A 344 -16.97 -39.91 11.34
C SER A 344 -16.96 -38.87 10.20
N SER A 345 -18.07 -38.79 9.44
CA SER A 345 -18.24 -37.82 8.36
C SER A 345 -18.43 -36.40 8.91
N LEU A 346 -17.61 -35.46 8.45
CA LEU A 346 -17.69 -34.02 8.75
C LEU A 346 -18.59 -33.27 7.78
N GLY A 347 -18.71 -33.75 6.54
CA GLY A 347 -19.59 -33.18 5.53
C GLY A 347 -19.64 -34.09 4.31
N HIS A 348 -20.69 -33.95 3.49
CA HIS A 348 -20.84 -34.75 2.27
C HIS A 348 -21.67 -34.05 1.20
N THR A 349 -21.46 -34.46 -0.05
CA THR A 349 -22.26 -34.08 -1.22
C THR A 349 -22.58 -35.34 -2.01
N ILE A 350 -23.80 -35.40 -2.55
CA ILE A 350 -24.29 -36.52 -3.36
C ILE A 350 -24.40 -36.07 -4.81
N THR A 351 -23.84 -36.85 -5.73
CA THR A 351 -24.00 -36.66 -7.18
C THR A 351 -24.60 -37.90 -7.82
N GLN A 352 -25.15 -37.76 -9.04
CA GLN A 352 -25.63 -38.92 -9.79
C GLN A 352 -24.43 -39.65 -10.42
N GLY A 353 -24.44 -40.98 -10.45
CA GLY A 353 -23.38 -41.71 -11.15
C GLY A 353 -23.44 -41.54 -12.67
N THR A 354 -24.59 -41.10 -13.20
CA THR A 354 -24.76 -40.66 -14.60
C THR A 354 -24.08 -39.32 -14.91
N ASP A 355 -23.51 -38.64 -13.93
CA ASP A 355 -22.72 -37.42 -14.17
C ASP A 355 -21.22 -37.74 -14.32
N TRP A 356 -20.80 -38.95 -13.94
CA TRP A 356 -19.39 -39.37 -14.03
C TRP A 356 -18.88 -39.40 -15.48
N PRO A 357 -17.62 -39.06 -15.79
CA PRO A 357 -17.13 -39.03 -17.17
C PRO A 357 -17.42 -40.28 -18.00
N GLU A 358 -17.86 -40.07 -19.25
CA GLU A 358 -18.13 -41.11 -20.25
C GLU A 358 -17.06 -41.06 -21.36
N GLY A 359 -16.01 -41.88 -21.24
CA GLY A 359 -14.98 -41.93 -22.28
C GLY A 359 -13.73 -42.70 -21.85
N ALA A 360 -12.70 -42.67 -22.70
CA ALA A 360 -11.36 -43.15 -22.35
C ALA A 360 -10.44 -42.00 -21.90
N THR A 361 -10.87 -40.75 -22.11
CA THR A 361 -10.17 -39.52 -21.74
C THR A 361 -10.42 -39.20 -20.27
N PRO A 362 -9.37 -39.05 -19.44
CA PRO A 362 -9.54 -38.68 -18.05
C PRO A 362 -10.06 -37.25 -17.90
N GLU A 363 -11.05 -37.05 -17.04
CA GLU A 363 -11.66 -35.76 -16.76
C GLU A 363 -11.83 -35.54 -15.27
N TRP A 364 -11.60 -34.31 -14.81
CA TRP A 364 -11.78 -33.94 -13.41
C TRP A 364 -13.26 -33.85 -13.09
N PHE A 365 -13.73 -34.72 -12.22
CA PHE A 365 -15.07 -34.66 -11.66
C PHE A 365 -15.04 -33.87 -10.36
N ILE A 366 -15.73 -32.73 -10.32
CA ILE A 366 -15.58 -31.71 -9.28
C ILE A 366 -16.86 -31.65 -8.43
N VAL A 367 -16.68 -31.64 -7.10
CA VAL A 367 -17.77 -31.45 -6.14
C VAL A 367 -17.36 -30.49 -5.03
N ASP A 368 -18.31 -29.68 -4.59
CA ASP A 368 -18.13 -28.77 -3.46
C ASP A 368 -18.82 -29.39 -2.23
N ILE A 369 -18.16 -29.33 -1.07
CA ILE A 369 -18.64 -29.92 0.18
C ILE A 369 -18.59 -28.87 1.28
N THR A 370 -19.73 -28.65 1.93
CA THR A 370 -19.82 -27.90 3.18
C THR A 370 -19.63 -28.86 4.36
N LEU A 371 -18.78 -28.45 5.31
CA LEU A 371 -18.41 -29.20 6.50
C LEU A 371 -19.16 -28.66 7.72
N ASN A 372 -19.53 -29.56 8.62
CA ASN A 372 -20.18 -29.24 9.89
C ASN A 372 -19.23 -28.53 10.88
N GLU A 373 -17.92 -28.74 10.71
CA GLU A 373 -16.85 -28.11 11.48
C GLU A 373 -15.65 -27.80 10.58
N ALA A 374 -14.84 -26.83 10.99
CA ALA A 374 -13.67 -26.40 10.24
C ALA A 374 -12.54 -27.45 10.34
N LEU A 375 -11.79 -27.63 9.25
CA LEU A 375 -10.57 -28.45 9.28
C LEU A 375 -9.52 -27.80 10.20
N ALA A 376 -8.84 -28.59 11.03
CA ALA A 376 -7.79 -28.11 11.93
C ALA A 376 -6.41 -28.20 11.24
N GLN A 377 -5.58 -27.16 11.43
CA GLN A 377 -4.24 -27.09 10.86
C GLN A 377 -3.38 -28.26 11.35
N GLY A 378 -2.68 -28.92 10.42
CA GLY A 378 -1.81 -30.07 10.69
C GLY A 378 -2.53 -31.37 11.06
N VAL A 379 -3.86 -31.42 11.00
CA VAL A 379 -4.64 -32.61 11.35
C VAL A 379 -4.94 -33.45 10.11
N ARG A 380 -4.95 -34.78 10.28
CA ARG A 380 -5.29 -35.72 9.21
C ARG A 380 -6.81 -35.89 9.07
N TYR A 381 -7.25 -35.94 7.83
CA TYR A 381 -8.63 -36.18 7.40
C TYR A 381 -8.66 -37.19 6.25
N TRP A 382 -9.86 -37.58 5.81
CA TRP A 382 -10.06 -38.57 4.76
C TRP A 382 -11.10 -38.11 3.74
N ILE A 383 -10.74 -38.16 2.47
CA ILE A 383 -11.68 -38.11 1.36
C ILE A 383 -12.24 -39.51 1.16
N VAL A 384 -13.56 -39.68 1.23
CA VAL A 384 -14.23 -40.97 1.05
C VAL A 384 -15.28 -40.88 -0.04
N LEU A 385 -15.17 -41.74 -1.05
CA LEU A 385 -16.17 -41.89 -2.12
C LEU A 385 -16.94 -43.19 -1.88
N ILE A 386 -18.27 -43.13 -1.91
CA ILE A 386 -19.15 -44.28 -1.74
C ILE A 386 -20.11 -44.39 -2.92
N ALA A 387 -20.16 -45.55 -3.57
CA ALA A 387 -21.11 -45.82 -4.66
C ALA A 387 -22.33 -46.58 -4.13
N SER A 388 -23.53 -46.07 -4.41
CA SER A 388 -24.80 -46.64 -3.94
C SER A 388 -25.80 -46.84 -5.08
N SER A 389 -26.64 -47.88 -5.01
CA SER A 389 -27.72 -48.11 -5.98
C SER A 389 -28.88 -48.91 -5.40
N SER A 390 -30.08 -48.63 -5.91
CA SER A 390 -31.35 -49.25 -5.56
C SER A 390 -31.77 -50.28 -6.62
N GLY A 391 -31.12 -51.44 -6.61
CA GLY A 391 -31.59 -52.61 -7.38
C GLY A 391 -30.62 -53.21 -8.42
N HIS A 392 -29.43 -52.63 -8.61
CA HIS A 392 -28.38 -53.19 -9.46
C HIS A 392 -27.01 -53.22 -8.75
N PRO A 393 -26.60 -54.35 -8.15
CA PRO A 393 -25.40 -54.43 -7.30
C PRO A 393 -24.07 -54.45 -8.07
N SER A 394 -24.10 -54.42 -9.42
CA SER A 394 -22.91 -54.60 -10.27
C SER A 394 -22.45 -53.32 -10.98
N GLY A 395 -23.08 -52.17 -10.73
CA GLY A 395 -22.65 -50.90 -11.32
C GLY A 395 -21.28 -50.44 -10.80
N TYR A 396 -20.51 -49.74 -11.62
CA TYR A 396 -19.23 -49.17 -11.19
C TYR A 396 -18.84 -47.92 -12.00
N ILE A 397 -17.90 -47.16 -11.43
CA ILE A 397 -17.14 -46.10 -12.11
C ILE A 397 -15.64 -46.39 -12.04
N LYS A 398 -14.85 -45.79 -12.94
CA LYS A 398 -13.39 -45.85 -12.91
C LYS A 398 -12.78 -44.49 -12.58
N THR A 399 -11.89 -44.48 -11.60
CA THR A 399 -11.04 -43.34 -11.22
C THR A 399 -9.59 -43.62 -11.62
N ARG A 400 -8.80 -42.57 -11.93
CA ARG A 400 -7.35 -42.69 -12.09
C ARG A 400 -6.67 -42.85 -10.75
N VAL A 401 -5.51 -43.51 -10.79
CA VAL A 401 -4.62 -43.62 -9.64
C VAL A 401 -3.22 -43.12 -9.96
N SER A 402 -2.54 -42.66 -8.93
CA SER A 402 -1.12 -42.33 -8.94
C SER A 402 -0.26 -43.53 -8.56
N THR A 403 0.89 -43.69 -9.21
CA THR A 403 1.91 -44.70 -8.89
C THR A 403 3.21 -44.11 -8.37
N THR A 404 3.39 -42.80 -8.42
CA THR A 404 4.71 -42.15 -8.23
C THR A 404 4.79 -41.19 -7.05
N THR A 405 3.77 -41.10 -6.21
CA THR A 405 3.81 -40.26 -5.01
C THR A 405 3.00 -40.88 -3.87
N THR A 406 3.71 -41.59 -2.98
CA THR A 406 3.24 -41.75 -1.59
C THR A 406 3.73 -40.54 -0.81
N ILE A 407 2.82 -39.64 -0.44
CA ILE A 407 3.11 -38.63 0.58
C ILE A 407 3.45 -39.40 1.87
N PRO A 408 4.60 -39.18 2.53
CA PRO A 408 4.98 -39.93 3.73
C PRO A 408 3.89 -39.88 4.81
N GLY A 409 3.46 -41.05 5.31
CA GLY A 409 2.44 -41.17 6.36
C GLY A 409 0.98 -41.18 5.89
N GLU A 410 0.73 -40.89 4.62
CA GLU A 410 -0.59 -40.84 4.01
C GLU A 410 -1.01 -42.21 3.42
N ARG A 411 -2.31 -42.54 3.47
CA ARG A 411 -2.87 -43.87 3.16
C ARG A 411 -3.98 -43.82 2.12
N PHE A 412 -4.12 -44.92 1.38
CA PHE A 412 -5.19 -45.17 0.41
C PHE A 412 -5.84 -46.52 0.72
N MET A 413 -7.17 -46.56 0.83
CA MET A 413 -7.92 -47.69 1.36
C MET A 413 -9.22 -47.94 0.59
N THR A 414 -9.78 -49.12 0.77
CA THR A 414 -11.12 -49.49 0.30
C THR A 414 -11.94 -50.14 1.40
N TYR A 415 -13.25 -50.09 1.26
CA TYR A 415 -14.20 -50.69 2.19
C TYR A 415 -15.30 -51.40 1.40
N ASP A 416 -15.65 -52.62 1.77
CA ASP A 416 -16.79 -53.34 1.20
C ASP A 416 -17.93 -53.34 2.22
N PHE A 417 -18.98 -52.56 1.96
CA PHE A 417 -20.16 -52.44 2.82
C PHE A 417 -21.04 -53.69 2.80
N SER A 418 -20.82 -54.62 1.87
CA SER A 418 -21.52 -55.90 1.78
C SER A 418 -20.77 -57.04 2.49
N SER A 419 -19.54 -56.80 2.94
CA SER A 419 -18.73 -57.81 3.61
C SER A 419 -19.32 -58.23 4.96
N PRO A 420 -19.32 -59.53 5.30
CA PRO A 420 -19.73 -60.02 6.62
C PRO A 420 -18.77 -59.59 7.75
N ASN A 421 -17.58 -59.09 7.42
CA ASN A 421 -16.62 -58.51 8.35
C ASN A 421 -16.02 -57.24 7.74
N PRO A 422 -16.77 -56.13 7.74
CA PRO A 422 -16.43 -54.96 6.96
C PRO A 422 -15.36 -54.13 7.71
N ARG A 423 -14.31 -53.74 6.99
CA ARG A 423 -13.16 -52.99 7.50
C ARG A 423 -12.48 -52.22 6.38
N TRP A 424 -11.65 -51.25 6.73
CA TRP A 424 -10.80 -50.55 5.76
C TRP A 424 -9.57 -51.41 5.43
N ASP A 425 -9.42 -51.77 4.16
CA ASP A 425 -8.25 -52.51 3.66
C ASP A 425 -7.35 -51.60 2.81
N PRO A 426 -6.01 -51.61 3.01
CA PRO A 426 -5.09 -50.75 2.27
C PRO A 426 -4.95 -51.16 0.81
N LEU A 427 -4.85 -50.18 -0.08
CA LEU A 427 -4.65 -50.37 -1.52
C LEU A 427 -3.28 -49.86 -1.98
N PRO A 428 -2.64 -50.51 -2.98
CA PRO A 428 -1.44 -49.99 -3.59
C PRO A 428 -1.75 -48.82 -4.54
N GLY A 429 -0.86 -47.82 -4.54
CA GLY A 429 -1.03 -46.56 -5.26
C GLY A 429 -1.77 -45.52 -4.43
N SER A 430 -2.33 -44.51 -5.09
CA SER A 430 -3.13 -43.46 -4.46
C SER A 430 -4.25 -43.01 -5.38
N LEU A 431 -5.39 -42.61 -4.83
CA LEU A 431 -6.45 -41.94 -5.61
C LEU A 431 -5.89 -40.65 -6.23
N THR A 432 -6.07 -40.42 -7.53
CA THR A 432 -5.75 -39.12 -8.11
C THR A 432 -6.86 -38.13 -7.75
N PHE A 433 -6.53 -37.16 -6.88
CA PHE A 433 -7.44 -36.11 -6.47
C PHE A 433 -6.77 -34.73 -6.54
N ARG A 434 -7.62 -33.71 -6.58
CA ARG A 434 -7.31 -32.32 -6.30
C ARG A 434 -8.17 -31.88 -5.13
N LEU A 435 -7.59 -31.22 -4.14
CA LEU A 435 -8.31 -30.60 -3.04
C LEU A 435 -8.08 -29.10 -3.11
N GLU A 436 -9.17 -28.35 -3.13
CA GLU A 436 -9.15 -26.90 -3.28
C GLU A 436 -9.89 -26.26 -2.11
N ALA A 437 -9.34 -25.17 -1.61
CA ALA A 437 -9.99 -24.28 -0.65
C ALA A 437 -10.61 -23.09 -1.40
N PRO A 438 -11.67 -22.45 -0.86
CA PRO A 438 -12.08 -21.14 -1.33
C PRO A 438 -10.88 -20.18 -1.32
N SER A 439 -10.70 -19.43 -2.41
CA SER A 439 -9.68 -18.38 -2.46
C SER A 439 -9.95 -17.36 -1.37
N ARG A 440 -8.92 -16.75 -0.80
CA ARG A 440 -9.09 -15.59 0.10
C ARG A 440 -9.01 -14.31 -0.71
N GLU A 441 -9.88 -13.37 -0.38
CA GLU A 441 -9.86 -12.03 -0.94
C GLU A 441 -9.54 -11.06 0.20
N TYR A 442 -8.49 -10.26 0.01
CA TYR A 442 -7.94 -9.35 1.00
C TYR A 442 -8.17 -7.91 0.56
N VAL A 443 -8.48 -7.05 1.54
CA VAL A 443 -8.64 -5.62 1.38
C VAL A 443 -7.45 -4.94 2.08
N PRO A 444 -6.69 -4.08 1.37
CA PRO A 444 -5.63 -3.29 1.96
C PRO A 444 -6.20 -2.30 2.98
N LEU A 445 -5.47 -2.13 4.07
CA LEU A 445 -5.83 -1.22 5.16
C LEU A 445 -4.94 0.03 5.22
N GLY A 446 -4.01 0.20 4.28
CA GLY A 446 -3.07 1.31 4.23
C GLY A 446 -1.62 0.89 4.12
N VAL A 447 -0.75 1.90 3.98
CA VAL A 447 0.70 1.74 4.03
C VAL A 447 1.23 2.57 5.20
N PHE A 448 1.93 1.92 6.13
CA PHE A 448 2.36 2.50 7.39
C PHE A 448 3.86 2.33 7.63
N TRP A 449 4.44 3.16 8.50
CA TRP A 449 5.82 3.10 8.94
C TRP A 449 5.88 2.94 10.45
N THR A 450 6.62 1.95 10.94
CA THR A 450 6.70 1.60 12.37
C THR A 450 7.29 2.71 13.21
N GLY A 451 6.80 2.83 14.44
CA GLY A 451 7.52 3.46 15.55
C GLY A 451 8.43 2.46 16.25
N ASP A 452 8.56 2.64 17.56
CA ASP A 452 9.37 1.76 18.40
C ASP A 452 8.70 0.39 18.62
N TRP A 453 9.53 -0.65 18.68
CA TRP A 453 9.09 -2.01 18.97
C TRP A 453 9.16 -2.30 20.47
N SER A 454 8.14 -3.00 20.98
CA SER A 454 8.05 -3.49 22.35
C SER A 454 7.99 -5.02 22.35
N ILE A 455 8.98 -5.65 22.98
CA ILE A 455 9.09 -7.12 23.10
C ILE A 455 9.33 -7.46 24.58
N PRO A 456 8.26 -7.74 25.36
CA PRO A 456 8.40 -8.12 26.76
C PRO A 456 9.05 -9.51 26.92
N ASP A 457 10.01 -9.65 27.84
CA ASP A 457 10.73 -10.91 28.08
C ASP A 457 9.82 -12.01 28.71
N ASP A 458 8.81 -11.60 29.47
CA ASP A 458 7.78 -12.48 30.03
C ASP A 458 6.60 -12.72 29.07
N GLY A 459 6.56 -11.99 27.94
CA GLY A 459 5.59 -12.15 26.88
C GLY A 459 6.12 -13.04 25.75
N LEU A 460 5.19 -13.61 24.99
CA LEU A 460 5.51 -14.24 23.71
C LEU A 460 4.99 -13.38 22.56
N PHE A 461 5.17 -12.07 22.58
CA PHE A 461 4.71 -11.22 21.49
C PHE A 461 5.69 -10.10 21.19
N ALA A 462 5.61 -9.59 19.98
CA ALA A 462 6.24 -8.35 19.57
C ALA A 462 5.16 -7.36 19.15
N GLN A 463 5.27 -6.11 19.59
CA GLN A 463 4.26 -5.10 19.34
C GLN A 463 4.92 -3.83 18.79
N THR A 464 4.24 -3.16 17.86
CA THR A 464 4.62 -1.84 17.36
C THR A 464 3.36 -1.05 17.04
N THR A 465 3.46 0.27 17.15
CA THR A 465 2.53 1.18 16.47
C THR A 465 3.18 1.64 15.17
N ALA A 466 2.37 2.05 14.20
CA ALA A 466 2.84 2.58 12.93
C ALA A 466 1.86 3.66 12.43
N ARG A 467 2.39 4.62 11.67
CA ARG A 467 1.60 5.72 11.09
C ARG A 467 1.81 5.83 9.60
N ASP A 468 0.84 6.41 8.92
CA ASP A 468 0.91 6.62 7.48
C ASP A 468 1.99 7.64 7.06
N ARG A 469 2.08 7.88 5.75
CA ARG A 469 3.08 8.77 5.14
C ARG A 469 3.01 10.20 5.67
N LEU A 470 1.84 10.67 6.12
CA LEU A 470 1.68 12.03 6.62
C LEU A 470 2.44 12.27 7.93
N GLU A 471 2.74 11.21 8.70
CA GLU A 471 3.62 11.34 9.85
C GLU A 471 5.07 11.60 9.43
N LEU A 472 5.55 11.03 8.32
CA LEU A 472 6.90 11.29 7.81
C LEU A 472 7.09 12.76 7.43
N LEU A 473 6.04 13.41 6.90
CA LEU A 473 6.05 14.84 6.56
C LEU A 473 6.18 15.77 7.78
N ARG A 474 5.99 15.26 9.00
CA ARG A 474 6.25 16.01 10.24
C ARG A 474 7.75 16.11 10.54
N HIS A 475 8.55 15.18 10.02
CA HIS A 475 9.98 15.08 10.30
C HIS A 475 10.87 15.72 9.22
N SER A 476 10.29 16.18 8.11
CA SER A 476 10.97 16.93 7.06
C SER A 476 10.56 18.40 7.05
N THR A 477 11.50 19.28 6.70
CA THR A 477 11.30 20.74 6.66
C THR A 477 11.04 21.21 5.24
N TYR A 478 9.96 21.94 5.05
CA TYR A 478 9.66 22.70 3.83
C TYR A 478 10.40 24.04 3.89
N GLU A 479 11.16 24.34 2.83
CA GLU A 479 11.74 25.65 2.57
C GLU A 479 11.19 26.19 1.24
N PRO A 480 10.68 27.44 1.20
CA PRO A 480 10.23 28.05 -0.04
C PRO A 480 11.35 28.15 -1.07
N GLY A 481 11.02 27.91 -2.32
CA GLY A 481 11.97 28.05 -3.42
C GLY A 481 12.19 29.50 -3.82
N SER A 482 13.18 29.74 -4.68
CA SER A 482 13.39 31.05 -5.32
C SER A 482 12.22 31.47 -6.21
N ASP A 483 11.44 30.50 -6.68
CA ASP A 483 10.25 30.61 -7.51
C ASP A 483 8.94 30.81 -6.73
N PHE A 484 9.00 31.03 -5.40
CA PHE A 484 7.79 31.22 -4.59
C PHE A 484 6.86 32.34 -5.09
N ALA A 485 7.41 33.32 -5.81
CA ALA A 485 6.67 34.44 -6.38
C ALA A 485 5.92 34.07 -7.68
N ASP A 486 6.30 32.97 -8.33
CA ASP A 486 5.66 32.46 -9.55
C ASP A 486 4.47 31.53 -9.22
N ILE A 487 4.39 31.05 -7.98
CA ILE A 487 3.27 30.23 -7.48
C ILE A 487 2.11 31.15 -7.07
N ASP A 488 1.03 31.13 -7.83
CA ASP A 488 -0.12 32.03 -7.67
C ASP A 488 -1.42 31.35 -7.21
N ASN A 489 -1.37 30.06 -6.87
CA ASN A 489 -2.54 29.29 -6.45
C ASN A 489 -2.17 28.16 -5.45
N LEU A 490 -3.18 27.66 -4.73
CA LEU A 490 -2.99 26.62 -3.71
C LEU A 490 -2.64 25.24 -4.28
N HIS A 491 -3.01 24.95 -5.54
CA HIS A 491 -2.73 23.66 -6.15
C HIS A 491 -1.23 23.53 -6.40
N ASP A 492 -0.63 24.51 -7.06
CA ASP A 492 0.80 24.50 -7.38
C ASP A 492 1.67 24.62 -6.12
N LEU A 493 1.20 25.35 -5.11
CA LEU A 493 1.84 25.36 -3.79
C LEU A 493 1.83 23.97 -3.13
N ALA A 494 0.72 23.24 -3.20
CA ALA A 494 0.66 21.88 -2.66
C ALA A 494 1.61 20.94 -3.42
N VAL A 495 1.72 21.08 -4.75
CA VAL A 495 2.68 20.34 -5.58
C VAL A 495 4.12 20.63 -5.11
N ASP A 496 4.48 21.90 -4.96
CA ASP A 496 5.83 22.30 -4.53
C ASP A 496 6.17 21.70 -3.15
N ILE A 497 5.25 21.80 -2.18
CA ILE A 497 5.43 21.23 -0.84
C ILE A 497 5.65 19.70 -0.92
N LEU A 498 4.84 18.98 -1.68
CA LEU A 498 4.91 17.51 -1.75
C LEU A 498 6.15 17.03 -2.51
N GLN A 499 6.54 17.69 -3.60
CA GLN A 499 7.72 17.34 -4.38
C GLN A 499 9.04 17.63 -3.63
N LYS A 500 9.10 18.74 -2.88
CA LYS A 500 10.23 19.05 -1.99
C LYS A 500 10.31 18.10 -0.79
N ALA A 501 9.19 17.52 -0.37
CA ALA A 501 9.20 16.43 0.59
C ALA A 501 9.73 15.10 0.01
N GLY A 502 10.01 15.03 -1.30
CA GLY A 502 10.51 13.85 -1.99
C GLY A 502 9.42 12.90 -2.49
N LEU A 503 8.15 13.31 -2.49
CA LEU A 503 7.06 12.49 -3.02
C LEU A 503 6.98 12.60 -4.55
N THR A 504 6.70 11.48 -5.20
CA THR A 504 6.46 11.37 -6.64
C THR A 504 5.00 11.63 -6.99
N ASN A 505 4.71 11.89 -8.27
CA ASN A 505 3.34 12.16 -8.76
C ASN A 505 2.35 10.99 -8.55
N THR A 506 2.84 9.78 -8.23
CA THR A 506 2.00 8.61 -7.90
C THR A 506 1.69 8.51 -6.41
N GLU A 507 2.35 9.32 -5.58
CA GLU A 507 2.29 9.26 -4.12
C GLU A 507 1.40 10.32 -3.49
N TYR A 508 0.87 11.23 -4.30
CA TYR A 508 -0.10 12.22 -3.89
C TYR A 508 -1.14 12.49 -4.97
N TRP A 509 -2.29 13.03 -4.54
CA TRP A 509 -3.32 13.57 -5.41
C TRP A 509 -3.84 14.87 -4.81
N ILE A 510 -4.00 15.89 -5.65
CA ILE A 510 -4.48 17.22 -5.25
C ILE A 510 -5.75 17.53 -6.05
N ASP A 511 -6.78 18.04 -5.38
CA ASP A 511 -8.02 18.46 -6.03
C ASP A 511 -7.74 19.62 -7.02
N PRO A 512 -8.03 19.46 -8.33
CA PRO A 512 -7.84 20.52 -9.33
C PRO A 512 -8.59 21.82 -9.01
N GLY A 513 -9.64 21.77 -8.19
CA GLY A 513 -10.34 22.98 -7.75
C GLY A 513 -9.47 23.96 -6.97
N LEU A 514 -8.34 23.53 -6.40
CA LEU A 514 -7.39 24.40 -5.70
C LEU A 514 -6.75 25.45 -6.62
N GLU A 515 -6.75 25.26 -7.94
CA GLU A 515 -6.29 26.27 -8.92
C GLU A 515 -7.11 27.58 -8.86
N HIS A 516 -8.36 27.50 -8.41
CA HIS A 516 -9.23 28.67 -8.28
C HIS A 516 -8.89 29.51 -7.04
N PHE A 517 -8.25 28.91 -6.03
CA PHE A 517 -7.80 29.59 -4.82
C PHE A 517 -6.48 30.32 -5.11
N ARG A 518 -6.60 31.48 -5.77
CA ARG A 518 -5.47 32.33 -6.13
C ARG A 518 -4.89 33.05 -4.90
N THR A 519 -3.58 33.21 -4.90
CA THR A 519 -2.79 33.99 -3.94
C THR A 519 -1.88 34.96 -4.68
N ALA A 520 -1.53 36.10 -4.08
CA ALA A 520 -0.61 37.04 -4.72
C ALA A 520 0.85 36.55 -4.60
N TYR A 521 1.19 36.02 -3.43
CA TYR A 521 2.50 35.39 -3.17
C TYR A 521 2.31 34.17 -2.28
N ALA A 522 2.67 32.98 -2.76
CA ALA A 522 2.53 31.72 -2.02
C ALA A 522 3.66 31.51 -1.00
N TYR A 523 3.82 32.44 -0.06
CA TYR A 523 4.85 32.35 0.97
C TYR A 523 4.37 31.65 2.24
N ILE A 524 5.14 30.65 2.65
CA ILE A 524 5.03 29.97 3.93
C ILE A 524 6.41 29.99 4.58
N PRO A 525 6.58 30.47 5.83
CA PRO A 525 7.89 30.44 6.49
C PRO A 525 8.38 29.00 6.69
N PRO A 526 9.70 28.76 6.78
CA PRO A 526 10.25 27.42 6.98
C PRO A 526 9.60 26.68 8.16
N GLN A 527 9.02 25.51 7.88
CA GLN A 527 8.30 24.68 8.85
C GLN A 527 8.17 23.24 8.34
N SER A 528 7.58 22.32 9.10
CA SER A 528 7.38 20.95 8.59
C SER A 528 6.48 20.92 7.35
N HIS A 529 6.74 20.03 6.40
CA HIS A 529 5.88 19.86 5.21
C HIS A 529 4.42 19.60 5.60
N ARG A 530 4.20 18.82 6.66
CA ARG A 530 2.86 18.58 7.22
C ARG A 530 2.15 19.87 7.61
N GLU A 531 2.84 20.78 8.29
CA GLU A 531 2.26 22.06 8.71
C GLU A 531 2.02 23.00 7.51
N ALA A 532 2.90 22.97 6.51
CA ALA A 532 2.67 23.71 5.27
C ALA A 532 1.40 23.21 4.54
N LEU A 533 1.20 21.89 4.44
CA LEU A 533 -0.03 21.30 3.89
C LEU A 533 -1.26 21.63 4.74
N ARG A 534 -1.13 21.69 6.07
CA ARG A 534 -2.23 22.12 6.95
C ARG A 534 -2.68 23.55 6.61
N LEU A 535 -1.75 24.47 6.35
CA LEU A 535 -2.09 25.83 5.94
C LEU A 535 -2.83 25.86 4.59
N VAL A 536 -2.42 25.04 3.63
CA VAL A 536 -3.13 24.90 2.35
C VAL A 536 -4.55 24.38 2.55
N ALA A 537 -4.71 23.31 3.33
CA ALA A 537 -6.00 22.71 3.66
C ALA A 537 -6.92 23.70 4.39
N GLU A 538 -6.38 24.45 5.35
CA GLU A 538 -7.12 25.48 6.07
C GLU A 538 -7.58 26.58 5.11
N ALA A 539 -6.69 27.10 4.25
CA ALA A 539 -6.99 28.18 3.32
C ALA A 539 -8.12 27.88 2.33
N CYS A 540 -8.25 26.63 1.88
CA CYS A 540 -9.36 26.20 1.04
C CYS A 540 -10.56 25.63 1.83
N ALA A 541 -10.50 25.58 3.17
CA ALA A 541 -11.45 24.86 4.01
C ALA A 541 -11.63 23.38 3.59
N GLY A 542 -10.54 22.76 3.17
CA GLY A 542 -10.44 21.37 2.75
C GLY A 542 -9.88 20.46 3.84
N ARG A 543 -9.34 19.31 3.40
CA ARG A 543 -8.78 18.27 4.28
C ARG A 543 -7.62 17.54 3.61
N VAL A 544 -6.72 17.02 4.44
CA VAL A 544 -5.57 16.20 4.01
C VAL A 544 -5.53 14.92 4.83
N TYR A 545 -5.49 13.78 4.14
CA TYR A 545 -5.36 12.45 4.75
C TYR A 545 -4.62 11.51 3.79
N CYS A 546 -4.25 10.32 4.26
CA CYS A 546 -3.67 9.28 3.41
C CYS A 546 -4.73 8.23 3.10
N ASP A 547 -4.89 7.85 1.83
CA ASP A 547 -5.75 6.72 1.46
C ASP A 547 -5.04 5.36 1.70
N ARG A 548 -5.77 4.28 1.42
CA ARG A 548 -5.32 2.91 1.69
C ARG A 548 -4.25 2.40 0.72
N GLU A 549 -4.06 3.07 -0.41
CA GLU A 549 -2.96 2.81 -1.35
C GLU A 549 -1.68 3.58 -0.94
N GLY A 550 -1.76 4.38 0.12
CA GLY A 550 -0.66 5.19 0.62
C GLY A 550 -0.53 6.53 -0.08
N VAL A 551 -1.52 6.97 -0.87
CA VAL A 551 -1.51 8.25 -1.58
C VAL A 551 -1.96 9.37 -0.63
N VAL A 552 -1.19 10.46 -0.58
CA VAL A 552 -1.58 11.67 0.16
C VAL A 552 -2.67 12.42 -0.61
N ARG A 553 -3.87 12.49 -0.04
CA ARG A 553 -5.05 13.15 -0.63
C ARG A 553 -5.15 14.58 -0.10
N VAL A 554 -5.05 15.57 -0.99
CA VAL A 554 -5.32 16.99 -0.69
C VAL A 554 -6.65 17.36 -1.33
N GLU A 555 -7.73 17.32 -0.55
CA GLU A 555 -9.09 17.54 -1.03
C GLU A 555 -9.56 18.97 -0.76
N GLY A 556 -10.11 19.60 -1.80
CA GLY A 556 -10.71 20.93 -1.73
C GLY A 556 -12.24 20.90 -1.68
N PRO A 557 -12.87 22.07 -1.64
CA PRO A 557 -14.33 22.21 -1.59
C PRO A 557 -15.09 21.61 -2.78
N SER A 558 -14.49 21.62 -3.97
CA SER A 558 -15.08 21.09 -5.20
C SER A 558 -15.33 19.60 -5.11
N PHE A 559 -14.34 18.86 -4.60
CA PHE A 559 -14.44 17.42 -4.42
C PHE A 559 -15.55 17.06 -3.43
N ILE A 560 -15.55 17.70 -2.25
CA ILE A 560 -16.55 17.51 -1.19
C ILE A 560 -17.96 17.83 -1.70
N LYS A 561 -18.09 18.92 -2.48
CA LYS A 561 -19.37 19.30 -3.08
C LYS A 561 -19.82 18.31 -4.16
N THR A 562 -18.91 17.81 -4.98
CA THR A 562 -19.25 16.81 -6.02
C THR A 562 -19.70 15.50 -5.41
N GLU A 563 -19.11 15.06 -4.29
CA GLU A 563 -19.63 13.92 -3.53
C GLU A 563 -21.08 14.18 -3.12
N ILE A 564 -21.36 15.33 -2.49
CA ILE A 564 -22.72 15.70 -2.06
C ILE A 564 -23.70 15.81 -3.25
N ASP A 565 -23.32 16.45 -4.35
CA ASP A 565 -24.18 16.68 -5.52
C ASP A 565 -24.42 15.38 -6.32
N THR A 566 -23.41 14.50 -6.43
CA THR A 566 -23.57 13.16 -7.01
C THR A 566 -24.62 12.36 -6.24
N ILE A 567 -24.62 12.50 -4.91
CA ILE A 567 -25.60 11.86 -4.04
C ILE A 567 -27.01 12.45 -4.22
N LYS A 568 -27.13 13.77 -4.34
CA LYS A 568 -28.42 14.46 -4.52
C LYS A 568 -29.07 14.19 -5.89
N ASN A 569 -28.28 13.93 -6.93
CA ASN A 569 -28.79 13.69 -8.29
C ASN A 569 -29.35 12.27 -8.51
N ALA A 570 -29.35 11.40 -7.50
CA ALA A 570 -29.78 10.01 -7.62
C ALA A 570 -31.31 9.77 -7.75
N HIS A 571 -32.14 10.76 -8.13
CA HIS A 571 -33.59 10.58 -8.30
C HIS A 571 -34.13 11.11 -9.64
N PHE A 572 -34.62 10.20 -10.50
CA PHE A 572 -36.02 10.01 -10.91
C PHE A 572 -36.09 9.04 -12.11
N VAL A 573 -36.75 7.87 -11.96
CA VAL A 573 -37.36 7.17 -13.09
C VAL A 573 -38.87 7.33 -12.98
N GLN A 574 -39.45 8.05 -13.93
CA GLN A 574 -40.88 8.33 -13.97
C GLN A 574 -41.62 7.20 -14.70
N GLY A 575 -42.48 6.45 -14.00
CA GLY A 575 -43.54 5.65 -14.61
C GLY A 575 -43.82 4.29 -13.96
N GLY A 576 -44.90 4.20 -13.18
CA GLY A 576 -45.49 2.92 -12.76
C GLY A 576 -46.25 3.02 -11.45
N THR A 577 -47.57 2.86 -11.50
CA THR A 577 -48.49 2.85 -10.35
C THR A 577 -48.20 1.71 -9.38
N PHE A 578 -47.40 1.94 -8.32
CA PHE A 578 -47.48 1.39 -6.95
C PHE A 578 -46.35 2.05 -6.10
N PRO A 579 -46.62 3.00 -5.18
CA PRO A 579 -45.56 3.72 -4.47
C PRO A 579 -45.15 2.98 -3.19
N ALA A 580 -43.97 2.35 -3.23
CA ALA A 580 -43.10 2.15 -2.08
C ALA A 580 -41.69 2.56 -2.54
N GLU A 581 -41.48 3.87 -2.63
CA GLU A 581 -40.20 4.49 -2.94
C GLU A 581 -39.22 4.18 -1.81
N VAL A 582 -38.34 3.20 -2.00
CA VAL A 582 -37.05 3.20 -1.31
C VAL A 582 -36.07 3.77 -2.30
N GLU A 583 -35.93 5.09 -2.25
CA GLU A 583 -34.81 5.83 -2.83
C GLU A 583 -33.52 5.14 -2.38
N THR A 584 -32.83 4.42 -3.28
CA THR A 584 -31.54 3.79 -3.00
C THR A 584 -30.46 4.60 -3.69
N VAL A 585 -29.54 5.15 -2.90
CA VAL A 585 -28.31 5.75 -3.45
C VAL A 585 -27.46 4.60 -4.00
N GLU A 586 -27.19 4.59 -5.30
CA GLU A 586 -26.36 3.57 -5.95
C GLU A 586 -24.97 3.55 -5.28
N GLY A 587 -24.54 2.38 -4.81
CA GLY A 587 -23.27 2.21 -4.08
C GLY A 587 -23.34 2.39 -2.56
N ALA A 588 -24.46 2.80 -1.98
CA ALA A 588 -24.58 2.92 -0.52
C ALA A 588 -24.63 1.56 0.19
N TYR A 589 -23.80 1.38 1.22
CA TYR A 589 -23.81 0.16 2.02
C TYR A 589 -24.90 0.20 3.10
N ALA A 590 -25.88 -0.71 3.00
CA ALA A 590 -26.93 -0.82 3.99
C ALA A 590 -26.44 -1.52 5.27
N VAL A 591 -26.52 -0.83 6.40
CA VAL A 591 -26.29 -1.38 7.74
C VAL A 591 -27.65 -1.71 8.37
N SER A 592 -27.86 -2.94 8.79
CA SER A 592 -29.08 -3.40 9.47
C SER A 592 -28.95 -3.35 10.99
N VAL A 593 -30.04 -3.60 11.71
CA VAL A 593 -30.04 -3.67 13.19
C VAL A 593 -29.20 -4.84 13.71
N ASP A 594 -29.13 -5.92 12.94
CA ASP A 594 -28.37 -7.12 13.31
C ASP A 594 -26.86 -6.94 13.10
N ASP A 595 -26.45 -5.86 12.43
CA ASP A 595 -25.05 -5.57 12.13
C ASP A 595 -24.33 -4.79 13.24
N TYR A 596 -25.06 -4.04 14.09
CA TYR A 596 -24.47 -3.18 15.12
C TYR A 596 -24.82 -3.60 16.55
N PHE A 597 -23.87 -3.42 17.46
CA PHE A 597 -24.01 -3.67 18.89
C PHE A 597 -24.57 -2.44 19.62
N SER A 598 -24.11 -1.25 19.24
CA SER A 598 -24.67 0.02 19.70
C SER A 598 -24.64 1.06 18.59
N LYS A 599 -25.58 2.01 18.69
CA LYS A 599 -25.73 3.12 17.75
C LYS A 599 -26.18 4.35 18.50
N ASP A 600 -25.45 5.45 18.32
CA ASP A 600 -25.74 6.74 18.93
C ASP A 600 -26.00 7.80 17.86
N ILE A 601 -27.17 8.45 17.94
CA ILE A 601 -27.60 9.51 17.02
C ILE A 601 -28.51 10.52 17.76
N PRO A 602 -28.27 11.85 17.69
CA PRO A 602 -27.06 12.53 17.23
C PRO A 602 -26.08 12.82 18.37
N ILE A 603 -24.77 12.78 18.09
CA ILE A 603 -23.71 12.92 19.12
C ILE A 603 -23.16 14.35 19.23
N LYS A 604 -23.14 15.11 18.12
CA LYS A 604 -22.53 16.46 18.06
C LYS A 604 -23.47 17.51 17.49
N GLN A 605 -24.54 17.86 18.21
CA GLN A 605 -25.45 18.95 17.77
C GLN A 605 -24.83 20.35 17.87
N GLY A 606 -23.65 20.51 18.49
CA GLY A 606 -23.03 21.82 18.74
C GLY A 606 -22.06 22.32 17.66
N GLU A 607 -21.68 21.49 16.69
CA GLU A 607 -20.81 21.89 15.57
C GLU A 607 -21.66 22.57 14.48
N MET A 608 -21.86 23.88 14.62
CA MET A 608 -22.66 24.71 13.73
C MET A 608 -22.06 26.11 13.63
N ALA A 609 -22.13 26.72 12.45
CA ALA A 609 -21.91 28.16 12.26
C ALA A 609 -22.72 28.67 11.05
N ASN A 610 -23.50 29.71 11.28
CA ASN A 610 -24.35 30.34 10.27
C ASN A 610 -23.98 31.81 9.99
N HIS A 611 -22.87 32.27 10.58
CA HIS A 611 -22.22 33.55 10.31
C HIS A 611 -20.70 33.30 10.28
N ILE A 612 -20.10 33.42 9.09
CA ILE A 612 -18.69 33.15 8.85
C ILE A 612 -17.96 34.46 8.54
N GLU A 613 -16.87 34.71 9.25
CA GLU A 613 -15.98 35.86 9.02
C GLU A 613 -14.60 35.38 8.60
N VAL A 614 -14.11 35.88 7.46
CA VAL A 614 -12.78 35.58 6.92
C VAL A 614 -12.05 36.89 6.64
N GLU A 615 -10.87 37.07 7.23
CA GLU A 615 -10.01 38.25 7.03
C GLU A 615 -8.88 37.92 6.04
N THR A 616 -8.77 38.68 4.95
CA THR A 616 -7.68 38.46 3.98
C THR A 616 -6.33 38.97 4.50
N GLN A 617 -5.25 38.29 4.11
CA GLN A 617 -3.86 38.60 4.46
C GLN A 617 -3.07 39.04 3.22
N PHE A 618 -3.56 40.06 2.50
CA PHE A 618 -2.98 40.46 1.22
C PHE A 618 -1.51 40.90 1.33
N LEU A 619 -0.61 40.06 0.83
CA LEU A 619 0.83 40.32 0.78
C LEU A 619 1.16 41.19 -0.44
N ALA A 620 1.83 42.31 -0.20
CA ALA A 620 2.25 43.22 -1.25
C ALA A 620 3.58 43.90 -0.91
N SER A 621 4.31 44.28 -1.96
CA SER A 621 5.52 45.07 -1.84
C SER A 621 5.17 46.56 -1.73
N SER A 622 5.90 47.29 -0.88
CA SER A 622 5.86 48.75 -0.86
C SER A 622 6.51 49.39 -2.09
N GLY A 623 7.23 48.59 -2.91
CA GLY A 623 8.04 49.06 -4.04
C GLY A 623 9.31 49.79 -3.63
N ILE A 624 9.64 49.82 -2.33
CA ILE A 624 10.84 50.43 -1.79
C ILE A 624 11.84 49.31 -1.51
N GLU A 625 13.00 49.38 -2.15
CA GLU A 625 14.13 48.49 -1.84
C GLU A 625 14.75 48.93 -0.50
N GLU A 626 14.97 47.96 0.38
CA GLU A 626 15.63 48.12 1.66
C GLU A 626 16.88 47.23 1.68
N GLU A 627 17.94 47.65 2.40
CA GLU A 627 19.07 46.76 2.66
C GLU A 627 18.61 45.66 3.63
N VAL A 628 18.47 44.44 3.12
CA VAL A 628 17.96 43.29 3.87
C VAL A 628 19.08 42.47 4.50
N TYR A 629 20.31 42.60 4.00
CA TYR A 629 21.49 41.93 4.57
C TYR A 629 22.76 42.74 4.36
N ARG A 630 23.66 42.66 5.34
CA ARG A 630 25.05 43.12 5.27
C ARG A 630 25.93 42.21 6.10
N SER A 631 27.08 41.80 5.56
CA SER A 631 28.08 41.05 6.31
C SER A 631 28.54 41.82 7.55
N SER A 632 28.57 41.16 8.72
CA SER A 632 28.92 41.83 9.98
C SER A 632 30.39 42.28 10.04
N GLU A 633 31.26 41.58 9.32
CA GLU A 633 32.69 41.86 9.18
C GLU A 633 33.09 41.62 7.70
N PRO A 634 34.15 42.28 7.20
CA PRO A 634 34.67 42.00 5.86
C PRO A 634 35.09 40.54 5.70
N VAL A 635 34.61 39.90 4.64
CA VAL A 635 34.90 38.51 4.29
C VAL A 635 36.27 38.46 3.61
N GLN A 636 37.20 37.70 4.19
CA GLN A 636 38.53 37.48 3.62
C GLN A 636 38.47 36.36 2.57
N ILE A 637 39.15 36.54 1.43
CA ILE A 637 39.23 35.55 0.35
C ILE A 637 40.65 35.47 -0.22
N GLU A 638 41.16 34.25 -0.39
CA GLU A 638 42.48 34.00 -0.98
C GLU A 638 42.43 34.01 -2.52
N ALA A 639 43.59 34.13 -3.16
CA ALA A 639 43.70 34.10 -4.61
C ALA A 639 43.34 32.72 -5.19
N ASN A 640 42.43 32.71 -6.18
CA ASN A 640 41.81 31.54 -6.81
C ASN A 640 40.93 30.70 -5.87
N GLN A 641 40.33 31.33 -4.86
CA GLN A 641 39.37 30.70 -3.96
C GLN A 641 37.92 31.02 -4.37
N GLU A 642 37.01 30.10 -4.06
CA GLU A 642 35.57 30.33 -4.05
C GLU A 642 35.03 30.21 -2.63
N ILE A 643 34.14 31.13 -2.24
CA ILE A 643 33.45 31.11 -0.95
C ILE A 643 31.94 31.16 -1.19
N ALA A 644 31.22 30.21 -0.59
CA ALA A 644 29.77 30.22 -0.53
C ALA A 644 29.28 30.89 0.77
N ILE A 645 28.37 31.84 0.65
CA ILE A 645 27.80 32.63 1.76
C ILE A 645 26.28 32.47 1.76
N ASN A 646 25.75 31.99 2.89
CA ASN A 646 24.31 31.92 3.15
C ASN A 646 23.87 33.16 3.95
N ALA A 647 23.33 34.15 3.25
CA ALA A 647 22.93 35.44 3.79
C ALA A 647 21.46 35.44 4.21
N LEU A 648 21.18 35.40 5.52
CA LEU A 648 19.81 35.45 6.06
C LEU A 648 19.28 36.89 6.11
N TYR A 649 18.11 37.14 5.54
CA TYR A 649 17.53 38.49 5.50
C TYR A 649 17.03 38.94 6.88
N ARG A 650 17.17 40.23 7.15
CA ARG A 650 16.64 40.88 8.37
C ARG A 650 15.12 40.97 8.38
N VAL A 651 14.50 40.92 7.22
CA VAL A 651 13.04 40.97 6.99
C VAL A 651 12.71 39.94 5.92
N ALA A 652 11.62 39.21 6.08
CA ALA A 652 11.12 38.23 5.12
C ALA A 652 9.57 38.23 5.11
N PRO A 653 8.92 37.88 3.98
CA PRO A 653 9.53 37.54 2.70
C PRO A 653 9.94 38.78 1.88
N CYS A 654 10.92 38.64 0.99
CA CYS A 654 11.42 39.68 0.10
C CYS A 654 11.39 39.24 -1.37
N ILE A 655 11.25 40.20 -2.28
CA ILE A 655 11.32 39.99 -3.73
C ILE A 655 12.34 40.94 -4.37
N GLY A 656 12.81 40.58 -5.58
CA GLY A 656 13.74 41.41 -6.34
C GLY A 656 15.07 41.65 -5.62
N ALA A 657 15.57 40.63 -4.91
CA ALA A 657 16.84 40.73 -4.22
C ALA A 657 18.00 40.84 -5.22
N ALA A 658 18.99 41.67 -4.86
CA ALA A 658 20.22 41.86 -5.61
C ALA A 658 21.39 42.01 -4.63
N ALA A 659 22.41 41.17 -4.80
CA ALA A 659 23.65 41.20 -4.07
C ALA A 659 24.65 42.18 -4.72
N SER A 660 25.44 42.80 -3.86
CA SER A 660 26.51 43.70 -4.24
C SER A 660 27.71 43.47 -3.34
N LEU A 661 28.90 43.56 -3.93
CA LEU A 661 30.16 43.53 -3.20
C LEU A 661 30.61 44.97 -2.96
N GLU A 662 30.50 45.42 -1.72
CA GLU A 662 31.03 46.71 -1.29
C GLU A 662 32.48 46.55 -0.82
N ASN A 663 33.30 47.58 -1.04
CA ASN A 663 34.72 47.60 -0.67
C ASN A 663 35.56 46.42 -1.23
N ALA A 664 35.12 45.78 -2.32
CA ALA A 664 35.82 44.65 -2.92
C ALA A 664 37.01 45.07 -3.80
N ASP A 665 38.10 44.33 -3.69
CA ASP A 665 39.27 44.49 -4.57
C ASP A 665 38.98 44.06 -6.02
N PRO A 666 39.59 44.72 -7.03
CA PRO A 666 39.43 44.32 -8.43
C PRO A 666 39.91 42.88 -8.67
N GLY A 667 39.00 42.00 -9.08
CA GLY A 667 39.27 40.57 -9.28
C GLY A 667 38.46 39.64 -8.38
N ILE A 668 37.66 40.20 -7.47
CA ILE A 668 36.61 39.52 -6.70
C ILE A 668 35.28 39.72 -7.43
N GLU A 669 34.58 38.63 -7.75
CA GLU A 669 33.30 38.67 -8.47
C GLU A 669 32.31 37.63 -7.95
N ILE A 670 31.01 37.95 -8.04
CA ILE A 670 29.93 37.00 -7.77
C ILE A 670 29.81 36.07 -8.98
N VAL A 671 29.95 34.77 -8.76
CA VAL A 671 29.87 33.73 -9.80
C VAL A 671 28.52 33.02 -9.77
N LYS A 672 27.90 32.95 -8.59
CA LYS A 672 26.55 32.39 -8.42
C LYS A 672 25.77 33.23 -7.42
N GLU A 673 24.49 33.44 -7.72
CA GLU A 673 23.56 34.15 -6.86
C GLU A 673 22.18 33.49 -6.97
N GLU A 674 21.71 32.92 -5.87
CA GLU A 674 20.37 32.33 -5.74
C GLU A 674 19.63 33.03 -4.60
N HIS A 675 18.45 33.56 -4.91
CA HIS A 675 17.64 34.34 -3.99
C HIS A 675 16.40 33.59 -3.57
N TYR A 676 16.23 33.43 -2.26
CA TYR A 676 15.04 32.88 -1.62
C TYR A 676 14.27 34.02 -0.94
N PRO A 677 13.01 33.81 -0.53
CA PRO A 677 12.24 34.86 0.14
C PRO A 677 12.83 35.34 1.48
N ASP A 678 13.62 34.53 2.17
CA ASP A 678 14.17 34.81 3.50
C ASP A 678 15.71 34.76 3.59
N LYS A 679 16.38 34.32 2.52
CA LYS A 679 17.84 34.19 2.43
C LYS A 679 18.35 34.35 1.01
N ALA A 680 19.65 34.51 0.84
CA ALA A 680 20.35 34.34 -0.42
C ALA A 680 21.55 33.40 -0.26
N GLU A 681 21.83 32.62 -1.29
CA GLU A 681 23.04 31.82 -1.43
C GLU A 681 23.94 32.45 -2.50
N ILE A 682 25.06 33.03 -2.06
CA ILE A 682 25.97 33.79 -2.92
C ILE A 682 27.32 33.07 -2.97
N VAL A 683 27.83 32.79 -4.17
CA VAL A 683 29.18 32.28 -4.37
C VAL A 683 30.04 33.36 -4.99
N VAL A 684 31.13 33.69 -4.30
CA VAL A 684 32.11 34.70 -4.70
C VAL A 684 33.41 33.99 -5.07
N HIS A 685 33.95 34.30 -6.25
CA HIS A 685 35.28 33.87 -6.69
C HIS A 685 36.24 35.06 -6.65
N SER A 686 37.48 34.80 -6.26
CA SER A 686 38.53 35.81 -6.36
C SER A 686 39.74 35.30 -7.11
N THR A 687 40.28 36.13 -8.00
CA THR A 687 41.59 35.91 -8.66
C THR A 687 42.76 36.49 -7.86
N VAL A 688 42.47 37.23 -6.79
CA VAL A 688 43.44 37.94 -5.94
C VAL A 688 43.19 37.65 -4.46
N GLU A 689 44.18 37.86 -3.61
CA GLU A 689 43.96 37.87 -2.16
C GLU A 689 43.38 39.25 -1.77
N GLY A 690 42.30 39.27 -0.98
CA GLY A 690 41.62 40.51 -0.60
C GLY A 690 40.44 40.30 0.35
N GLU A 691 39.69 41.38 0.58
CA GLU A 691 38.47 41.38 1.40
C GLU A 691 37.30 42.06 0.68
N PHE A 692 36.07 41.72 1.09
CA PHE A 692 34.86 42.36 0.60
C PHE A 692 33.75 42.39 1.66
N GLU A 693 32.81 43.31 1.53
CA GLU A 693 31.56 43.31 2.29
C GLU A 693 30.40 42.90 1.36
N LEU A 694 29.62 41.91 1.77
CA LEU A 694 28.42 41.50 1.03
C LEU A 694 27.23 42.31 1.53
N ALA A 695 26.58 43.07 0.64
CA ALA A 695 25.34 43.78 0.92
C ALA A 695 24.25 43.32 -0.06
N ILE A 696 23.04 43.08 0.44
CA ILE A 696 21.88 42.65 -0.36
C ILE A 696 20.75 43.63 -0.15
N SER A 697 20.23 44.16 -1.25
CA SER A 697 19.02 44.99 -1.28
C SER A 697 17.87 44.21 -1.87
N ALA A 698 16.70 44.29 -1.26
CA ALA A 698 15.48 43.63 -1.75
C ALA A 698 14.24 44.42 -1.32
N ALA A 699 13.09 44.16 -1.93
CA ALA A 699 11.83 44.79 -1.55
C ALA A 699 11.04 43.87 -0.59
N PRO A 700 10.85 44.24 0.70
CA PRO A 700 10.08 43.43 1.64
C PRO A 700 8.59 43.41 1.32
N LEU A 701 7.99 42.23 1.45
CA LEU A 701 6.55 42.02 1.38
C LEU A 701 5.95 42.12 2.78
N LYS A 702 4.88 42.90 2.91
CA LYS A 702 4.15 43.09 4.17
C LYS A 702 2.65 43.00 3.89
N VAL A 703 1.88 42.64 4.92
CA VAL A 703 0.42 42.74 4.86
C VAL A 703 0.05 44.22 4.91
N LEU A 704 -0.33 44.81 3.78
CA LEU A 704 -0.63 46.25 3.66
C LEU A 704 -2.07 46.60 4.10
N GLY A 705 -2.90 45.59 4.36
CA GLY A 705 -4.29 45.70 4.78
C GLY A 705 -5.02 44.37 4.55
N GLY A 706 -6.23 44.24 5.09
CA GLY A 706 -7.08 43.07 4.92
C GLY A 706 -8.53 43.47 4.75
N ASP A 707 -9.24 42.73 3.91
CA ASP A 707 -10.68 42.82 3.74
C ASP A 707 -11.35 41.79 4.65
N LEU A 708 -12.45 42.19 5.30
CA LEU A 708 -13.28 41.29 6.10
C LEU A 708 -14.46 40.82 5.26
N VAL A 709 -14.44 39.56 4.83
CA VAL A 709 -15.56 38.90 4.15
C VAL A 709 -16.49 38.29 5.19
N VAL A 710 -17.78 38.58 5.07
CA VAL A 710 -18.82 38.06 5.98
C VAL A 710 -19.92 37.38 5.17
N LEU A 711 -20.14 36.09 5.40
CA LEU A 711 -21.24 35.33 4.82
C LEU A 711 -22.15 34.78 5.92
N GLN A 712 -23.46 34.79 5.69
CA GLN A 712 -24.45 34.38 6.67
C GLN A 712 -25.71 33.80 6.02
N ASP A 713 -26.35 32.85 6.70
CA ASP A 713 -27.62 32.24 6.26
C ASP A 713 -28.76 32.73 7.17
N GLN A 714 -29.63 33.59 6.64
CA GLN A 714 -30.72 34.20 7.41
C GLN A 714 -31.77 33.18 7.85
N THR A 715 -31.98 32.12 7.06
CA THR A 715 -32.95 31.06 7.40
C THR A 715 -32.45 30.27 8.61
N SER A 716 -31.21 29.81 8.58
CA SER A 716 -30.57 29.15 9.72
C SER A 716 -30.51 30.06 10.96
N ILE A 717 -30.15 31.33 10.81
CA ILE A 717 -30.12 32.28 11.95
C ILE A 717 -31.50 32.42 12.60
N SER A 718 -32.57 32.45 11.79
CA SER A 718 -33.94 32.53 12.30
C SER A 718 -34.38 31.28 13.07
N GLN A 719 -33.84 30.12 12.71
CA GLN A 719 -34.20 28.82 13.30
C GLN A 719 -33.34 28.47 14.52
N HIS A 720 -32.06 28.81 14.50
CA HIS A 720 -31.06 28.34 15.46
C HIS A 720 -30.37 29.46 16.24
N GLY A 721 -30.63 30.73 15.90
CA GLY A 721 -29.92 31.89 16.45
C GLY A 721 -28.58 32.13 15.77
N LEU A 722 -27.94 33.27 16.07
CA LEU A 722 -26.65 33.64 15.50
C LEU A 722 -25.52 32.82 16.14
N VAL A 723 -24.87 31.98 15.34
CA VAL A 723 -23.68 31.22 15.73
C VAL A 723 -22.53 31.63 14.82
N LYS A 724 -21.63 32.44 15.37
CA LYS A 724 -20.51 33.05 14.64
C LYS A 724 -19.27 32.16 14.69
N PHE A 725 -18.63 32.00 13.53
CA PHE A 725 -17.30 31.44 13.38
C PHE A 725 -16.36 32.47 12.74
N THR A 726 -15.22 32.70 13.38
CA THR A 726 -14.15 33.55 12.84
C THR A 726 -13.03 32.65 12.36
N PHE A 727 -12.77 32.71 11.07
CA PHE A 727 -11.76 31.91 10.40
C PHE A 727 -10.34 32.35 10.84
N PRO A 728 -9.39 31.41 11.03
CA PRO A 728 -8.01 31.73 11.41
C PRO A 728 -7.32 32.66 10.42
N ARG A 729 -6.35 33.47 10.90
CA ARG A 729 -5.54 34.35 10.04
C ARG A 729 -4.50 33.55 9.25
N ASN A 730 -4.96 32.91 8.19
CA ASN A 730 -4.13 32.12 7.30
C ASN A 730 -3.40 33.01 6.28
N PRO A 731 -2.06 32.92 6.13
CA PRO A 731 -1.27 33.77 5.22
C PRO A 731 -1.57 33.53 3.73
N LEU A 732 -2.21 32.41 3.37
CA LEU A 732 -2.52 32.06 1.99
C LEU A 732 -3.86 32.62 1.52
N VAL A 733 -4.73 33.07 2.44
CA VAL A 733 -6.01 33.70 2.09
C VAL A 733 -5.79 35.18 1.84
N GLN A 734 -5.26 35.51 0.66
CA GLN A 734 -4.82 36.89 0.34
C GLN A 734 -5.86 37.70 -0.45
N LEU A 735 -6.70 37.02 -1.23
CA LEU A 735 -7.67 37.66 -2.12
C LEU A 735 -9.10 37.48 -1.60
N VAL A 736 -9.96 38.47 -1.87
CA VAL A 736 -11.39 38.44 -1.49
C VAL A 736 -12.10 37.23 -2.09
N SER A 737 -11.81 36.87 -3.34
CA SER A 737 -12.42 35.71 -4.00
C SER A 737 -12.09 34.40 -3.27
N ALA A 738 -10.84 34.22 -2.82
CA ALA A 738 -10.43 33.05 -2.04
C ALA A 738 -11.16 33.00 -0.68
N ALA A 739 -11.26 34.14 0.00
CA ALA A 739 -12.00 34.26 1.26
C ALA A 739 -13.51 33.97 1.11
N GLU A 740 -14.14 34.45 0.03
CA GLU A 740 -15.55 34.16 -0.29
C GLU A 740 -15.78 32.67 -0.54
N MET A 741 -14.88 32.01 -1.29
CA MET A 741 -14.98 30.56 -1.54
C MET A 741 -14.83 29.74 -0.25
N ALA A 742 -13.84 30.05 0.58
CA ALA A 742 -13.65 29.38 1.87
C ALA A 742 -14.84 29.62 2.81
N ALA A 743 -15.29 30.87 2.95
CA ALA A 743 -16.45 31.21 3.78
C ALA A 743 -17.73 30.51 3.28
N GLY A 744 -17.94 30.47 1.97
CA GLY A 744 -19.12 29.86 1.35
C GLY A 744 -19.14 28.35 1.57
N HIS A 745 -17.98 27.70 1.47
CA HIS A 745 -17.85 26.27 1.74
C HIS A 745 -18.14 25.92 3.21
N ILE A 746 -17.55 26.65 4.16
CA ILE A 746 -17.79 26.46 5.59
C ILE A 746 -19.27 26.68 5.90
N LEU A 747 -19.88 27.76 5.39
CA LEU A 747 -21.29 28.05 5.61
C LEU A 747 -22.18 26.92 5.04
N ALA A 748 -21.84 26.36 3.88
CA ALA A 748 -22.62 25.27 3.29
C ALA A 748 -22.61 23.99 4.15
N LEU A 749 -21.47 23.67 4.78
CA LEU A 749 -21.30 22.47 5.62
C LEU A 749 -21.87 22.64 7.03
N TYR A 750 -21.79 23.84 7.60
CA TYR A 750 -22.04 24.06 9.03
C TYR A 750 -23.22 24.98 9.34
N LYS A 751 -23.97 25.48 8.35
CA LYS A 751 -25.16 26.31 8.61
C LYS A 751 -26.26 25.55 9.35
N GLU A 752 -26.32 24.23 9.24
CA GLU A 752 -27.24 23.38 9.98
C GLU A 752 -26.47 22.54 11.01
N PRO A 753 -27.06 22.20 12.17
CA PRO A 753 -26.44 21.30 13.15
C PRO A 753 -26.10 19.93 12.52
N ARG A 754 -24.82 19.54 12.52
CA ARG A 754 -24.41 18.22 12.01
C ARG A 754 -25.08 17.10 12.80
N GLN A 755 -25.75 16.19 12.09
CA GLN A 755 -26.31 14.98 12.67
C GLN A 755 -25.32 13.84 12.45
N ASN A 756 -24.48 13.58 13.45
CA ASN A 756 -23.50 12.51 13.36
C ASN A 756 -24.09 11.19 13.86
N VAL A 757 -23.65 10.09 13.24
CA VAL A 757 -23.86 8.72 13.71
C VAL A 757 -22.54 8.16 14.20
N GLU A 758 -22.60 7.42 15.31
CA GLU A 758 -21.53 6.50 15.71
C GLU A 758 -22.11 5.09 15.83
N LEU A 759 -21.42 4.13 15.26
CA LEU A 759 -21.78 2.72 15.26
C LEU A 759 -20.64 1.93 15.89
N ASP A 760 -20.94 1.16 16.92
CA ASP A 760 -20.10 0.04 17.35
C ASP A 760 -20.72 -1.22 16.78
N TRP A 761 -20.02 -1.87 15.86
CA TRP A 761 -20.65 -2.84 14.98
C TRP A 761 -19.68 -3.90 14.50
N ARG A 762 -20.21 -4.85 13.74
CA ARG A 762 -19.44 -5.95 13.18
C ARG A 762 -18.32 -5.40 12.27
N GLY A 763 -18.56 -4.37 11.47
CA GLY A 763 -17.54 -3.81 10.58
C GLY A 763 -17.40 -4.57 9.27
N ASN A 764 -17.00 -3.83 8.23
CA ASN A 764 -16.68 -4.36 6.91
C ASN A 764 -15.40 -3.67 6.42
N PRO A 765 -14.27 -4.40 6.26
CA PRO A 765 -13.03 -3.82 5.79
C PRO A 765 -13.13 -3.19 4.40
N ALA A 766 -14.10 -3.56 3.56
CA ALA A 766 -14.25 -2.95 2.24
C ALA A 766 -14.75 -1.49 2.28
N LEU A 767 -15.36 -1.06 3.39
CA LEU A 767 -15.76 0.34 3.58
C LEU A 767 -14.53 1.22 3.79
N GLU A 768 -14.51 2.35 3.11
CA GLU A 768 -13.44 3.35 3.14
C GLU A 768 -13.99 4.70 3.63
N LEU A 769 -13.08 5.59 4.03
CA LEU A 769 -13.42 6.98 4.31
C LEU A 769 -14.03 7.63 3.05
N GLY A 770 -15.09 8.42 3.23
CA GLY A 770 -15.87 9.01 2.13
C GLY A 770 -17.02 8.12 1.62
N ASP A 771 -17.05 6.83 1.96
CA ASP A 771 -18.14 5.95 1.55
C ASP A 771 -19.48 6.33 2.17
N ILE A 772 -20.56 5.97 1.47
CA ILE A 772 -21.92 6.25 1.90
C ILE A 772 -22.50 4.99 2.53
N ILE A 773 -23.03 5.15 3.74
CA ILE A 773 -23.76 4.10 4.44
C ILE A 773 -25.21 4.51 4.65
N GLN A 774 -26.11 3.53 4.55
CA GLN A 774 -27.52 3.69 4.90
C GLN A 774 -27.76 3.06 6.27
N VAL A 775 -28.21 3.86 7.24
CA VAL A 775 -28.41 3.43 8.62
C VAL A 775 -29.86 3.71 9.05
N PRO A 776 -30.55 2.76 9.73
CA PRO A 776 -31.83 3.02 10.35
C PRO A 776 -31.73 4.14 11.39
N VAL A 777 -32.49 5.22 11.24
CA VAL A 777 -32.59 6.31 12.24
C VAL A 777 -33.77 6.11 13.20
N TYR A 778 -34.83 5.42 12.77
CA TYR A 778 -35.96 5.09 13.63
C TYR A 778 -36.60 3.77 13.21
N GLN A 779 -36.56 2.77 14.09
CA GLN A 779 -37.17 1.47 13.84
C GLN A 779 -38.00 1.00 15.04
N ARG A 780 -39.24 1.47 15.14
CA ARG A 780 -40.20 1.09 16.20
C ARG A 780 -41.62 1.08 15.67
N SER A 781 -42.45 0.19 16.23
CA SER A 781 -43.89 0.10 15.93
C SER A 781 -44.20 -0.10 14.43
N GLY A 782 -43.38 -0.88 13.73
CA GLY A 782 -43.55 -1.16 12.29
C GLY A 782 -43.12 -0.03 11.35
N ILE A 783 -42.55 1.06 11.88
CA ILE A 783 -41.95 2.15 11.09
C ILE A 783 -40.46 1.87 10.99
N ASP A 784 -39.91 1.78 9.78
CA ASP A 784 -38.47 1.79 9.50
C ASP A 784 -38.14 3.07 8.71
N ARG A 785 -37.44 4.01 9.33
CA ARG A 785 -36.88 5.20 8.68
C ARG A 785 -35.37 5.07 8.66
N ARG A 786 -34.79 5.30 7.48
CA ARG A 786 -33.35 5.23 7.25
C ARG A 786 -32.83 6.58 6.76
N SER A 787 -31.56 6.85 7.02
CA SER A 787 -30.85 8.02 6.52
C SER A 787 -29.49 7.60 5.97
N TYR A 788 -28.94 8.45 5.10
CA TYR A 788 -27.61 8.29 4.54
C TYR A 788 -26.58 9.08 5.33
N PHE A 789 -25.40 8.50 5.51
CA PHE A 789 -24.27 9.09 6.20
C PHE A 789 -22.99 8.87 5.40
N ILE A 790 -22.09 9.84 5.41
CA ILE A 790 -20.74 9.72 4.83
C ILE A 790 -19.78 9.31 5.95
N VAL A 791 -18.98 8.27 5.71
CA VAL A 791 -17.98 7.76 6.66
C VAL A 791 -16.84 8.77 6.77
N THR A 792 -16.55 9.25 7.98
CA THR A 792 -15.44 10.20 8.23
C THR A 792 -14.38 9.68 9.17
N ARG A 793 -14.69 8.63 9.93
CA ARG A 793 -13.75 7.93 10.81
C ARG A 793 -14.14 6.47 10.92
N GLN A 794 -13.15 5.61 10.95
CA GLN A 794 -13.32 4.18 11.13
C GLN A 794 -12.18 3.61 11.99
N GLU A 795 -12.55 2.81 12.96
CA GLU A 795 -11.65 1.99 13.78
C GLU A 795 -11.95 0.52 13.45
N LEU A 796 -10.95 -0.26 13.07
CA LEU A 796 -11.07 -1.69 12.84
C LEU A 796 -10.17 -2.42 13.83
N GLU A 797 -10.74 -3.35 14.60
CA GLU A 797 -10.00 -4.18 15.55
C GLU A 797 -10.14 -5.66 15.16
N TYR A 798 -9.01 -6.31 14.94
CA TYR A 798 -8.90 -7.73 14.68
C TYR A 798 -8.09 -8.43 15.78
N ASP A 799 -8.70 -9.40 16.45
CA ASP A 799 -8.10 -10.23 17.51
C ASP A 799 -8.37 -11.74 17.28
N GLY A 800 -8.61 -12.10 16.03
CA GLY A 800 -9.20 -13.38 15.61
C GLY A 800 -10.70 -13.27 15.29
N GLY A 801 -11.40 -12.30 15.90
CA GLY A 801 -12.65 -11.74 15.40
C GLY A 801 -12.42 -10.39 14.71
N LEU A 802 -13.45 -9.82 14.10
CA LEU A 802 -13.44 -8.42 13.67
C LEU A 802 -14.44 -7.64 14.51
N ARG A 803 -14.13 -6.40 14.84
CA ARG A 803 -15.06 -5.39 15.37
C ARG A 803 -14.71 -4.05 14.74
N ALA A 804 -15.69 -3.17 14.60
CA ALA A 804 -15.44 -1.83 14.10
C ALA A 804 -16.21 -0.78 14.88
N ARG A 805 -15.60 0.41 15.00
CA ARG A 805 -16.33 1.64 15.28
C ARG A 805 -16.31 2.53 14.07
N LEU A 806 -17.45 3.12 13.74
CA LEU A 806 -17.59 3.98 12.57
C LEU A 806 -18.29 5.25 12.98
N SER A 807 -17.75 6.39 12.56
CA SER A 807 -18.43 7.68 12.64
C SER A 807 -18.70 8.23 11.24
N GLY A 808 -19.84 8.90 11.11
CA GLY A 808 -20.19 9.60 9.88
C GLY A 808 -21.15 10.74 10.14
N TYR A 809 -21.23 11.69 9.21
CA TYR A 809 -22.21 12.77 9.25
C TYR A 809 -23.35 12.52 8.27
N ARG A 810 -24.55 12.94 8.67
CA ARG A 810 -25.76 12.76 7.88
C ARG A 810 -25.72 13.64 6.64
N ILE A 811 -26.20 13.09 5.54
CA ILE A 811 -26.49 13.83 4.33
C ILE A 811 -27.87 14.47 4.50
N THR A 812 -27.90 15.80 4.58
CA THR A 812 -29.15 16.57 4.65
C THR A 812 -29.66 16.87 3.24
N GLU A 813 -30.93 16.57 3.00
CA GLU A 813 -31.68 16.87 1.76
C GLU A 813 -31.56 18.35 1.35
#